data_AF-A0AAW2FYG3-F1
#
_entry.id   AF-A0AAW2FYG3-F1
#
_cell.length_a   1.000
_cell.length_b   1.000
_cell.length_c   1.000
_cell.angle_alpha   90.00
_cell.angle_beta   90.00
_cell.angle_gamma   90.00
#
_symmetry.space_group_name_H-M   'P 1'
#
loop_
_entity.id
_entity.type
_entity.pdbx_description
1 polymer ?
#
loop_
_entity_poly.entity_id
_entity_poly.type
_entity_poly.pdbx_seq_one_letter_code
_entity_poly.pdbx_strand_id
1 'polypeptide(L)'
;MESLRVLRGFNLDALDEAWITSIWNGEFVVYDEPPESSVEYLESDDARLLLRKSRHALKGWLTEHEDAAFSWQALMALEINVRGLLAMLGYIIKTGQHAEADAGSRKACLEATSLYLMFLTIPGSNAFRVYHPNLYQRAIETLKTSESLLSPDVTGKRLNSEVDFSDDEEVLGYSGNSRSKGLKLAKGLNRIMTDLVTMLKFFCFKKHAESLEATVRMLLDVARLEMHTRPNDNYEMASLSKSAFSALRELCNSDHGTVDLTITLITQYMLPDLSFHHMNAQPKSITIVHEAAIRFLKSLMTAHEKEALQGIATLIHQLMEIIGRLLTESSLSSDELNGDDKVKMRKVLIAMVLSRCMDRSALVRGKAMATLALFSDCNGNGDKNMFECMFEASVADKTFPVLSELKKALSNDIDPLPGSAAIVAMLMDRANDDRALVRRSALKISRNLFVMFPSLVSKITHVISERCWDPALIVRQFAVHVLSDVLQQFPHNSDLLDEWIQAVVPQIFDVEAKVQEKVLECLGNVLINKITSATAYVPNDANSLPWRVLDKLSSMRMRKHLSKACGLWVKYGVITESIISDLQSHIGTNNTIGAWILLAALAEHMKIPSLVKYISDYKEIIRKNDFHASLVLHVLRYAWSVMKRDYLEDLYQHLYQCICHFEINFNLISICFDILNSILRHLHGNKSSCSMESDMEKLMKLSETEIQDLLEDSANFTQNTVQMRAIFTLGHASLFCTSKISSSTLQILGNLLLQWESLPDTVREIRDLQASAVVLLCQQALRDREVAKKVTPIFGKLMRQETSPNPLMKTSVKINAAKALADICVRFTGLVEPYLPDLCISMKDPNPAVREAIVVIFIQLLLEDFIKMKGPFFFHILTMLSDSNNVIRELTIFLVEERLLMKNKTLISQQFLESIYHYNNFRPRTAFCGHRMSDQEKKLLTLPGRANQSKRNVIYEFMLEHLDVSGKAELIVKLTKYILREICDENSIDVTTEEGACVLKDVVFIISNNRLQVSSLNEKNRDDTTELDESIPIPSNTTNNNAANVIIATLKKHNLDNLLPTLVTLKKKLLTITLPLKNDVDGLLFKIYSEYEKEQLISLLNEYPELEREMDLYQRRLKDKNNFESDDDEINNSSLNVNHKDSLMEKMCKRATSLVVHDRISSSALPLNKSSESVDSSNCSQSTSSYDALIESPVHSERSLRIQTPPPGPSFATSTPILTRHLDPYFNTSPARKVCAKRPPNEGTSPQRKHFRNMS
;
A
#
# COMPACT_ATOMS: atom_id res chain seq x y z
N MET A 1 39.18 52.54 -4.98
CA MET A 1 40.61 52.11 -4.98
C MET A 1 41.49 52.98 -4.10
N GLU A 2 41.40 54.32 -4.17
CA GLU A 2 42.18 55.23 -3.30
C GLU A 2 41.97 54.95 -1.80
N SER A 3 40.73 54.63 -1.42
CA SER A 3 40.34 54.23 -0.05
C SER A 3 41.06 52.98 0.48
N LEU A 4 41.42 52.01 -0.39
CA LEU A 4 42.08 50.76 0.00
C LEU A 4 43.61 50.87 0.12
N ARG A 5 44.21 52.02 -0.22
CA ARG A 5 45.66 52.26 -0.05
C ARG A 5 46.13 52.19 1.41
N VAL A 6 45.20 52.32 2.36
CA VAL A 6 45.45 52.12 3.80
C VAL A 6 46.07 50.75 4.08
N LEU A 7 45.77 49.72 3.28
CA LEU A 7 46.35 48.37 3.41
C LEU A 7 47.86 48.32 3.15
N ARG A 8 48.44 49.29 2.42
CA ARG A 8 49.89 49.40 2.25
C ARG A 8 50.60 49.90 3.51
N GLY A 9 49.86 50.44 4.47
CA GLY A 9 50.40 50.92 5.75
C GLY A 9 50.86 49.79 6.69
N PHE A 10 50.52 48.53 6.42
CA PHE A 10 50.83 47.38 7.29
C PHE A 10 52.30 46.91 7.27
N ASN A 11 53.19 47.61 6.57
CA ASN A 11 54.62 47.27 6.43
C ASN A 11 54.88 45.77 6.18
N LEU A 12 54.04 45.15 5.35
CA LEU A 12 54.01 43.70 5.16
C LEU A 12 55.28 43.15 4.51
N ASP A 13 55.99 44.00 3.76
CA ASP A 13 57.25 43.64 3.08
C ASP A 13 58.45 43.61 4.04
N ALA A 14 58.29 44.14 5.26
CA ALA A 14 59.29 44.07 6.33
C ALA A 14 59.09 42.85 7.25
N LEU A 15 58.02 42.07 7.05
CA LEU A 15 57.79 40.82 7.77
C LEU A 15 58.75 39.74 7.24
N ASP A 16 59.28 38.93 8.15
CA ASP A 16 60.19 37.86 7.79
C ASP A 16 59.50 36.77 6.95
N GLU A 17 60.01 36.55 5.74
CA GLU A 17 59.45 35.57 4.79
C GLU A 17 59.60 34.13 5.28
N ALA A 18 60.60 33.83 6.11
CA ALA A 18 60.74 32.51 6.73
C ALA A 18 59.62 32.26 7.76
N TRP A 19 59.29 33.25 8.59
CA TRP A 19 58.14 33.22 9.50
C TRP A 19 56.80 33.09 8.78
N ILE A 20 56.55 33.90 7.74
CA ILE A 20 55.34 33.78 6.91
C ILE A 20 55.25 32.36 6.34
N THR A 21 56.33 31.85 5.75
CA THR A 21 56.35 30.50 5.18
C THR A 21 56.12 29.42 6.24
N SER A 22 56.61 29.61 7.47
CA SER A 22 56.35 28.67 8.57
C SER A 22 54.87 28.60 8.95
N ILE A 23 54.18 29.75 9.07
CA ILE A 23 52.74 29.78 9.37
C ILE A 23 51.92 29.11 8.27
N TRP A 24 52.28 29.35 7.00
CA TRP A 24 51.62 28.71 5.85
C TRP A 24 51.88 27.20 5.80
N ASN A 25 53.09 26.74 6.12
CA ASN A 25 53.43 25.32 6.20
C ASN A 25 52.76 24.62 7.40
N GLY A 26 52.58 25.34 8.51
CA GLY A 26 51.80 24.92 9.67
C GLY A 26 50.29 25.02 9.47
N GLU A 27 49.83 25.35 8.25
CA GLU A 27 48.43 25.48 7.83
C GLU A 27 47.57 26.32 8.79
N PHE A 28 48.13 27.36 9.41
CA PHE A 28 47.46 28.18 10.43
C PHE A 28 46.97 27.38 11.66
N VAL A 29 47.48 26.18 11.89
CA VAL A 29 47.28 25.37 13.11
C VAL A 29 48.39 25.70 14.12
N VAL A 30 49.63 25.71 13.64
CA VAL A 30 50.85 26.03 14.40
C VAL A 30 51.29 27.46 14.06
N TYR A 31 51.59 28.25 15.09
CA TYR A 31 52.07 29.63 14.94
C TYR A 31 53.39 29.79 15.67
N ASP A 32 54.48 29.75 14.92
CA ASP A 32 55.81 30.10 15.44
C ASP A 32 55.83 31.59 15.84
N GLU A 33 56.63 31.92 16.85
CA GLU A 33 56.75 33.31 17.28
C GLU A 33 57.48 34.13 16.19
N PRO A 34 56.99 35.35 15.86
CA PRO A 34 57.67 36.24 14.95
C PRO A 34 59.02 36.68 15.54
N PRO A 35 59.96 37.14 14.69
CA PRO A 35 61.16 37.84 15.18
C PRO A 35 60.77 39.01 16.11
N GLU A 36 61.55 39.30 17.14
CA GLU A 36 61.24 40.33 18.16
C GLU A 36 60.87 41.70 17.55
N SER A 37 61.52 42.08 16.45
CA SER A 37 61.22 43.31 15.70
C SER A 37 59.84 43.32 15.02
N SER A 38 59.33 42.15 14.63
CA SER A 38 57.99 41.98 14.07
C SER A 38 56.92 41.92 15.17
N VAL A 39 57.22 41.33 16.33
CA VAL A 39 56.32 41.30 17.50
C VAL A 39 56.01 42.73 17.98
N GLU A 40 57.04 43.56 18.15
CA GLU A 40 56.89 44.95 18.59
C GLU A 40 55.97 45.76 17.67
N TYR A 41 56.07 45.54 16.35
CA TYR A 41 55.19 46.16 15.37
C TYR A 41 53.76 45.58 15.41
N LEU A 42 53.60 44.25 15.44
CA LEU A 42 52.28 43.59 15.41
C LEU A 42 51.43 43.90 16.66
N GLU A 43 52.07 44.16 17.79
CA GLU A 43 51.40 44.53 19.04
C GLU A 43 51.26 46.05 19.25
N SER A 44 51.87 46.86 18.38
CA SER A 44 51.86 48.33 18.46
C SER A 44 50.46 48.93 18.30
N ASP A 45 50.26 50.12 18.89
CA ASP A 45 49.03 50.89 18.69
C ASP A 45 48.85 51.36 17.23
N ASP A 46 49.93 51.47 16.46
CA ASP A 46 49.90 51.79 15.03
C ASP A 46 49.29 50.65 14.20
N ALA A 47 49.72 49.40 14.43
CA ALA A 47 49.12 48.23 13.78
C ALA A 47 47.63 48.08 14.13
N ARG A 48 47.26 48.32 15.40
CA ARG A 48 45.86 48.32 15.86
C ARG A 48 45.02 49.41 15.19
N LEU A 49 45.58 50.62 15.05
CA LEU A 49 44.92 51.72 14.35
C LEU A 49 44.73 51.41 12.87
N LEU A 50 45.73 50.78 12.23
CA LEU A 50 45.67 50.35 10.84
C LEU A 50 44.62 49.26 10.60
N LEU A 51 44.45 48.29 11.50
CA LEU A 51 43.34 47.31 11.44
C LEU A 51 41.99 48.02 11.42
N ARG A 52 41.78 48.97 12.34
CA ARG A 52 40.53 49.73 12.43
C ARG A 52 40.29 50.59 11.17
N LYS A 53 41.31 51.31 10.68
CA LYS A 53 41.20 52.14 9.47
C LYS A 53 40.94 51.29 8.22
N SER A 54 41.65 50.17 8.09
CA SER A 54 41.50 49.24 6.96
C SER A 54 40.12 48.60 6.92
N ARG A 55 39.57 48.23 8.08
CA ARG A 55 38.18 47.74 8.16
C ARG A 55 37.17 48.80 7.71
N HIS A 56 37.26 50.04 8.18
CA HIS A 56 36.32 51.09 7.78
C HIS A 56 36.44 51.41 6.28
N ALA A 57 37.66 51.49 5.77
CA ALA A 57 37.91 51.70 4.36
C ALA A 57 37.34 50.58 3.49
N LEU A 58 37.57 49.32 3.88
CA LEU A 58 37.04 48.16 3.17
C LEU A 58 35.51 48.10 3.23
N LYS A 59 34.92 48.35 4.40
CA LYS A 59 33.46 48.33 4.58
C LYS A 59 32.76 49.45 3.81
N GLY A 60 33.27 50.69 3.88
CA GLY A 60 32.74 51.82 3.11
C GLY A 60 32.88 51.58 1.61
N TRP A 61 33.99 50.98 1.18
CA TRP A 61 34.21 50.63 -0.21
C TRP A 61 33.25 49.54 -0.72
N LEU A 62 32.99 48.50 0.09
CA LEU A 62 32.01 47.46 -0.23
C LEU A 62 30.58 48.00 -0.32
N THR A 63 30.21 49.00 0.48
CA THR A 63 28.87 49.64 0.42
C THR A 63 28.69 50.57 -0.79
N GLU A 64 29.77 51.11 -1.34
CA GLU A 64 29.73 52.00 -2.52
C GLU A 64 29.72 51.23 -3.86
N HIS A 65 30.06 49.93 -3.85
CA HIS A 65 30.28 49.13 -5.06
C HIS A 65 29.56 47.76 -4.95
N GLU A 66 28.23 47.76 -4.94
CA GLU A 66 27.41 46.52 -4.95
C GLU A 66 27.41 45.78 -6.31
N ASP A 67 27.93 46.41 -7.38
CA ASP A 67 28.00 45.80 -8.73
C ASP A 67 29.19 44.83 -8.87
N ALA A 68 28.93 43.64 -9.44
CA ALA A 68 29.80 42.47 -9.57
C ALA A 68 31.10 42.64 -10.41
N ALA A 69 31.56 43.86 -10.67
CA ALA A 69 32.68 44.16 -11.55
C ALA A 69 34.07 44.06 -10.90
N PHE A 70 34.15 43.91 -9.57
CA PHE A 70 35.43 43.94 -8.84
C PHE A 70 35.78 42.59 -8.19
N SER A 71 37.01 42.11 -8.43
CA SER A 71 37.52 40.84 -7.90
C SER A 71 38.87 41.05 -7.20
N TRP A 72 39.34 40.02 -6.49
CA TRP A 72 40.69 39.99 -5.90
C TRP A 72 41.82 40.31 -6.90
N GLN A 73 41.63 40.14 -8.22
CA GLN A 73 42.61 40.56 -9.24
C GLN A 73 42.88 42.07 -9.19
N ALA A 74 41.86 42.89 -8.94
CA ALA A 74 42.02 44.33 -8.86
C ALA A 74 42.70 44.77 -7.55
N LEU A 75 42.51 44.02 -6.46
CA LEU A 75 43.21 44.24 -5.19
C LEU A 75 44.69 43.83 -5.27
N MET A 76 45.02 42.76 -5.99
CA MET A 76 46.40 42.35 -6.27
C MET A 76 47.18 43.40 -7.09
N ALA A 77 46.49 44.21 -7.90
CA ALA A 77 47.11 45.35 -8.61
C ALA A 77 47.62 46.45 -7.65
N LEU A 78 47.30 46.38 -6.36
CA LEU A 78 47.88 47.25 -5.32
C LEU A 78 49.19 46.69 -4.74
N GLU A 79 49.72 45.57 -5.25
CA GLU A 79 50.99 44.94 -4.83
C GLU A 79 51.06 44.65 -3.32
N ILE A 80 49.94 44.26 -2.72
CA ILE A 80 49.87 43.93 -1.28
C ILE A 80 50.33 42.47 -1.08
N ASN A 81 51.24 42.22 -0.13
CA ASN A 81 51.62 40.86 0.28
C ASN A 81 50.47 40.17 1.04
N VAL A 82 49.58 39.51 0.30
CA VAL A 82 48.41 38.79 0.85
C VAL A 82 48.83 37.66 1.79
N ARG A 83 49.96 36.98 1.54
CA ARG A 83 50.46 35.91 2.40
C ARG A 83 50.91 36.43 3.76
N GLY A 84 51.63 37.56 3.77
CA GLY A 84 52.02 38.26 4.99
C GLY A 84 50.82 38.85 5.74
N LEU A 85 49.85 39.42 5.01
CA LEU A 85 48.62 39.95 5.59
C LEU A 85 47.81 38.86 6.33
N LEU A 86 47.63 37.68 5.73
CA LEU A 86 46.88 36.59 6.35
C LEU A 86 47.63 35.96 7.52
N ALA A 87 48.96 35.83 7.43
CA ALA A 87 49.80 35.38 8.55
C ALA A 87 49.72 36.36 9.73
N MET A 88 49.77 37.66 9.47
CA MET A 88 49.58 38.72 10.46
C MET A 88 48.19 38.68 11.09
N LEU A 89 47.12 38.62 10.29
CA LEU A 89 45.75 38.53 10.81
C LEU A 89 45.56 37.26 11.66
N GLY A 90 46.07 36.12 11.21
CA GLY A 90 46.02 34.86 11.96
C GLY A 90 46.75 34.94 13.29
N TYR A 91 47.95 35.54 13.31
CA TYR A 91 48.72 35.74 14.54
C TYR A 91 48.00 36.68 15.52
N ILE A 92 47.50 37.83 15.05
CA ILE A 92 46.76 38.78 15.91
C ILE A 92 45.47 38.15 16.47
N ILE A 93 44.76 37.34 15.66
CA ILE A 93 43.59 36.60 16.13
C ILE A 93 43.99 35.58 17.22
N LYS A 94 45.04 34.79 16.99
CA LYS A 94 45.60 33.82 17.97
C LYS A 94 45.97 34.51 19.29
N THR A 95 46.77 35.57 19.23
CA THR A 95 47.27 36.28 20.42
C THR A 95 46.14 36.90 21.24
N GLY A 96 45.15 37.52 20.58
CA GLY A 96 44.02 38.11 21.30
C GLY A 96 42.96 37.12 21.81
N GLN A 97 42.98 35.86 21.35
CA GLN A 97 42.13 34.78 21.88
C GLN A 97 42.72 34.13 23.16
N HIS A 98 43.98 34.39 23.50
CA HIS A 98 44.63 33.83 24.69
C HIS A 98 43.98 34.35 25.98
N ALA A 99 43.85 33.48 26.99
CA ALA A 99 43.17 33.81 28.26
C ALA A 99 43.80 35.04 28.97
N GLU A 100 45.12 35.17 28.89
CA GLU A 100 45.91 36.23 29.51
C GLU A 100 46.09 37.49 28.64
N ALA A 101 45.47 37.55 27.46
CA ALA A 101 45.61 38.68 26.55
C ALA A 101 45.10 40.01 27.15
N ASP A 102 45.86 41.09 26.95
CA ASP A 102 45.49 42.42 27.40
C ASP A 102 44.29 43.00 26.61
N ALA A 103 43.71 44.08 27.11
CA ALA A 103 42.53 44.71 26.51
C ALA A 103 42.78 45.23 25.08
N GLY A 104 44.02 45.64 24.77
CA GLY A 104 44.43 46.07 23.44
C GLY A 104 44.50 44.90 22.47
N SER A 105 45.12 43.78 22.87
CA SER A 105 45.21 42.55 22.07
C SER A 105 43.84 41.92 21.80
N ARG A 106 42.92 41.91 22.78
CA ARG A 106 41.53 41.45 22.58
C ARG A 106 40.78 42.33 21.57
N LYS A 107 40.96 43.66 21.63
CA LYS A 107 40.36 44.59 20.66
C LYS A 107 40.96 44.40 19.26
N ALA A 108 42.28 44.20 19.17
CA ALA A 108 42.97 43.91 17.92
C ALA A 108 42.45 42.63 17.27
N CYS A 109 42.23 41.56 18.05
CA CYS A 109 41.63 40.31 17.57
C CYS A 109 40.22 40.52 17.01
N LEU A 110 39.37 41.32 17.65
CA LEU A 110 38.03 41.63 17.13
C LEU A 110 38.07 42.41 15.81
N GLU A 111 38.99 43.37 15.67
CA GLU A 111 39.17 44.13 14.41
C GLU A 111 39.80 43.25 13.31
N ALA A 112 40.77 42.40 13.64
CA ALA A 112 41.41 41.47 12.72
C ALA A 112 40.43 40.40 12.20
N THR A 113 39.61 39.83 13.10
CA THR A 113 38.54 38.88 12.73
C THR A 113 37.54 39.53 11.78
N SER A 114 37.07 40.73 12.10
CA SER A 114 36.13 41.49 11.27
C SER A 114 36.73 41.82 9.89
N LEU A 115 37.98 42.28 9.85
CA LEU A 115 38.69 42.57 8.61
C LEU A 115 38.85 41.31 7.74
N TYR A 116 39.19 40.16 8.35
CA TYR A 116 39.28 38.89 7.64
C TYR A 116 37.95 38.44 7.04
N LEU A 117 36.84 38.52 7.79
CA LEU A 117 35.50 38.19 7.28
C LEU A 117 35.10 39.11 6.11
N MET A 118 35.43 40.39 6.17
CA MET A 118 35.19 41.33 5.07
C MET A 118 36.03 41.02 3.83
N PHE A 119 37.27 40.54 3.98
CA PHE A 119 38.05 40.06 2.84
C PHE A 119 37.41 38.87 2.13
N LEU A 120 36.71 38.00 2.87
CA LEU A 120 36.01 36.87 2.28
C LEU A 120 34.78 37.28 1.44
N THR A 121 34.20 38.47 1.67
CA THR A 121 33.10 39.02 0.84
C THR A 121 33.53 39.33 -0.59
N ILE A 122 34.82 39.54 -0.84
CA ILE A 122 35.31 39.99 -2.14
C ILE A 122 35.33 38.80 -3.12
N PRO A 123 34.71 38.93 -4.31
CA PRO A 123 34.69 37.87 -5.31
C PRO A 123 36.09 37.35 -5.67
N GLY A 124 36.26 36.04 -5.64
CA GLY A 124 37.54 35.36 -5.94
C GLY A 124 38.36 34.95 -4.71
N SER A 125 37.89 35.20 -3.48
CA SER A 125 38.62 34.87 -2.23
C SER A 125 39.12 33.41 -2.17
N ASN A 126 38.34 32.46 -2.71
CA ASN A 126 38.75 31.05 -2.86
C ASN A 126 39.83 30.84 -3.93
N ALA A 127 39.72 31.48 -5.10
CA ALA A 127 40.67 31.33 -6.20
C ALA A 127 42.05 31.91 -5.86
N PHE A 128 42.08 32.97 -5.05
CA PHE A 128 43.30 33.64 -4.60
C PHE A 128 43.85 33.13 -3.25
N ARG A 129 43.33 32.00 -2.74
CA ARG A 129 43.75 31.39 -1.46
C ARG A 129 43.67 32.33 -0.25
N VAL A 130 42.72 33.27 -0.28
CA VAL A 130 42.44 34.15 0.86
C VAL A 130 41.62 33.41 1.92
N TYR A 131 40.68 32.59 1.46
CA TYR A 131 40.03 31.62 2.30
C TYR A 131 41.00 30.47 2.65
N HIS A 132 41.16 30.20 3.94
CA HIS A 132 41.89 29.04 4.45
C HIS A 132 41.08 28.39 5.58
N PRO A 133 40.73 27.09 5.52
CA PRO A 133 39.81 26.46 6.47
C PRO A 133 40.19 26.65 7.95
N ASN A 134 41.46 26.45 8.30
CA ASN A 134 41.93 26.60 9.69
C ASN A 134 41.98 28.06 10.17
N LEU A 135 42.24 29.02 9.28
CA LEU A 135 42.22 30.44 9.61
C LEU A 135 40.78 30.93 9.78
N TYR A 136 39.88 30.47 8.91
CA TYR A 136 38.45 30.70 9.04
C TYR A 136 37.88 30.10 10.33
N GLN A 137 38.24 28.85 10.65
CA GLN A 137 37.88 28.21 11.91
C GLN A 137 38.32 29.07 13.10
N ARG A 138 39.59 29.51 13.11
CA ARG A 138 40.14 30.39 14.15
C ARG A 138 39.36 31.71 14.26
N ALA A 139 39.03 32.34 13.13
CA ALA A 139 38.30 33.60 13.09
C ALA A 139 36.87 33.46 13.65
N ILE A 140 36.17 32.37 13.30
CA ILE A 140 34.83 32.08 13.84
C ILE A 140 34.89 31.76 15.33
N GLU A 141 35.95 31.10 15.80
CA GLU A 141 36.17 30.83 17.23
C GLU A 141 36.34 32.08 18.10
N THR A 142 36.62 33.26 17.51
CA THR A 142 36.57 34.54 18.23
C THR A 142 35.21 34.76 18.89
N LEU A 143 34.12 34.23 18.32
CA LEU A 143 32.78 34.31 18.90
C LEU A 143 32.64 33.53 20.23
N LYS A 144 33.50 32.53 20.52
CA LYS A 144 33.54 31.84 21.84
C LYS A 144 33.86 32.78 22.98
N THR A 145 34.55 33.91 22.71
CA THR A 145 34.83 34.93 23.74
C THR A 145 33.56 35.55 24.33
N SER A 146 32.41 35.36 23.69
CA SER A 146 31.09 35.71 24.22
C SER A 146 30.75 34.98 25.54
N GLU A 147 31.33 33.81 25.82
CA GLU A 147 31.17 33.10 27.10
C GLU A 147 31.69 33.91 28.29
N SER A 148 32.69 34.77 28.09
CA SER A 148 33.22 35.66 29.13
C SER A 148 32.21 36.72 29.58
N LEU A 149 31.14 36.93 28.82
CA LEU A 149 30.03 37.79 29.20
C LEU A 149 29.09 37.14 30.24
N LEU A 150 29.30 35.86 30.58
CA LEU A 150 28.46 35.06 31.48
C LEU A 150 28.96 35.00 32.94
N SER A 151 30.14 35.56 33.26
CA SER A 151 30.75 35.44 34.59
C SER A 151 29.99 36.26 35.66
N PRO A 152 29.59 35.67 36.82
CA PRO A 152 28.97 36.40 37.91
C PRO A 152 30.03 37.16 38.74
N ASP A 153 29.88 38.49 38.85
CA ASP A 153 30.69 39.34 39.74
C ASP A 153 30.58 38.82 41.19
N VAL A 154 31.69 38.35 41.75
CA VAL A 154 31.86 38.09 43.18
C VAL A 154 32.09 39.42 43.90
N THR A 155 31.32 39.62 44.97
CA THR A 155 31.36 40.69 45.99
C THR A 155 30.83 42.08 45.61
N GLY A 156 29.68 42.40 46.19
CA GLY A 156 29.01 43.69 46.03
C GLY A 156 29.56 44.81 46.89
N LYS A 157 29.24 46.03 46.48
CA LYS A 157 28.71 47.11 47.32
C LYS A 157 28.06 48.16 46.43
N ARG A 158 26.80 48.48 46.74
CA ARG A 158 26.03 49.60 46.19
C ARG A 158 26.79 50.91 46.38
N LEU A 159 26.78 51.77 45.36
CA LEU A 159 26.64 53.21 45.56
C LEU A 159 25.91 53.82 44.36
N ASN A 160 24.84 54.55 44.69
CA ASN A 160 24.02 55.33 43.78
C ASN A 160 24.79 56.56 43.31
N SER A 161 24.65 56.93 42.04
CA SER A 161 24.61 58.33 41.62
C SER A 161 23.95 58.44 40.24
N GLU A 162 22.91 59.28 40.17
CA GLU A 162 22.20 59.72 38.99
C GLU A 162 23.03 60.70 38.13
N VAL A 163 22.52 61.00 36.92
CA VAL A 163 22.83 62.16 36.02
C VAL A 163 24.06 61.94 35.10
N ASP A 164 24.14 62.25 33.79
CA ASP A 164 23.31 62.96 32.79
C ASP A 164 23.64 62.43 31.37
N PHE A 165 22.84 62.80 30.36
CA PHE A 165 23.13 62.61 28.93
C PHE A 165 24.00 63.73 28.35
N SER A 166 25.08 63.38 27.64
CA SER A 166 25.55 64.13 26.44
C SER A 166 26.59 63.33 25.65
N ASP A 167 26.40 63.26 24.33
CA ASP A 167 27.41 62.89 23.34
C ASP A 167 28.61 63.86 23.40
N ASP A 168 29.84 63.33 23.44
CA ASP A 168 30.96 63.70 22.55
C ASP A 168 32.31 63.09 22.99
N GLU A 169 33.06 62.66 21.98
CA GLU A 169 34.51 62.44 21.81
C GLU A 169 35.45 61.83 22.88
N GLU A 170 36.35 60.98 22.35
CA GLU A 170 37.50 60.33 22.97
C GLU A 170 38.45 61.32 23.68
N VAL A 171 38.72 61.17 24.98
CA VAL A 171 40.08 61.34 25.59
C VAL A 171 40.19 60.52 26.90
N LEU A 172 41.36 59.89 27.04
CA LEU A 172 41.97 59.11 28.13
C LEU A 172 41.48 59.33 29.58
N GLY A 173 41.27 58.21 30.30
CA GLY A 173 41.17 58.20 31.75
C GLY A 173 40.94 56.80 32.34
N TYR A 174 41.93 56.27 33.05
CA TYR A 174 41.87 55.00 33.79
C TYR A 174 40.82 55.02 34.90
N SER A 175 39.71 54.31 34.71
CA SER A 175 38.92 53.61 35.75
C SER A 175 37.65 53.05 35.09
N GLY A 176 37.65 51.76 34.75
CA GLY A 176 36.51 51.12 34.07
C GLY A 176 36.04 49.89 34.82
N ASN A 177 34.93 50.04 35.55
CA ASN A 177 34.14 48.96 36.15
C ASN A 177 34.01 47.76 35.19
N SER A 178 33.98 46.54 35.76
CA SER A 178 33.75 45.25 35.08
C SER A 178 32.65 45.32 34.01
N ARG A 179 31.57 46.07 34.29
CA ARG A 179 30.42 46.33 33.41
C ARG A 179 30.76 47.08 32.09
N SER A 180 31.73 48.00 32.08
CA SER A 180 32.12 48.74 30.87
C SER A 180 32.97 47.90 29.90
N LYS A 181 33.71 46.92 30.43
CA LYS A 181 34.52 45.99 29.62
C LYS A 181 33.62 44.99 28.89
N GLY A 182 32.59 44.46 29.57
CA GLY A 182 31.57 43.59 28.98
C GLY A 182 30.78 44.26 27.85
N LEU A 183 30.39 45.54 28.01
CA LEU A 183 29.68 46.30 26.97
C LEU A 183 30.55 46.51 25.71
N LYS A 184 31.84 46.86 25.88
CA LYS A 184 32.77 47.04 24.76
C LYS A 184 33.00 45.73 23.98
N LEU A 185 33.07 44.60 24.69
CA LEU A 185 33.17 43.28 24.08
C LEU A 185 31.87 42.92 23.32
N ALA A 186 30.70 43.14 23.91
CA ALA A 186 29.41 42.89 23.27
C ALA A 186 29.20 43.71 21.99
N LYS A 187 29.58 45.00 21.98
CA LYS A 187 29.61 45.83 20.75
C LYS A 187 30.55 45.28 19.69
N GLY A 188 31.73 44.80 20.11
CA GLY A 188 32.72 44.19 19.21
C GLY A 188 32.21 42.90 18.57
N LEU A 189 31.58 42.02 19.35
CA LEU A 189 30.99 40.78 18.87
C LEU A 189 29.77 41.01 17.96
N ASN A 190 28.89 41.96 18.29
CA ASN A 190 27.77 42.34 17.42
C ASN A 190 28.26 42.85 16.05
N ARG A 191 29.40 43.56 16.03
CA ARG A 191 30.03 43.98 14.78
C ARG A 191 30.52 42.78 13.96
N ILE A 192 31.25 41.85 14.57
CA ILE A 192 31.68 40.61 13.90
C ILE A 192 30.47 39.84 13.36
N MET A 193 29.37 39.76 14.11
CA MET A 193 28.14 39.12 13.66
C MET A 193 27.52 39.80 12.44
N THR A 194 27.50 41.13 12.41
CA THR A 194 27.01 41.90 11.25
C THR A 194 27.89 41.67 10.02
N ASP A 195 29.20 41.65 10.23
CA ASP A 195 30.19 41.40 9.19
C ASP A 195 30.11 39.93 8.70
N LEU A 196 29.86 38.97 9.59
CA LEU A 196 29.61 37.58 9.25
C LEU A 196 28.37 37.43 8.36
N VAL A 197 27.24 38.02 8.75
CA VAL A 197 26.01 38.01 7.92
C VAL A 197 26.28 38.61 6.53
N THR A 198 27.05 39.70 6.47
CA THR A 198 27.44 40.30 5.20
C THR A 198 28.31 39.35 4.37
N MET A 199 29.26 38.67 4.99
CA MET A 199 30.10 37.66 4.36
C MET A 199 29.29 36.49 3.79
N LEU A 200 28.31 35.98 4.53
CA LEU A 200 27.45 34.89 4.10
C LEU A 200 26.67 35.22 2.82
N LYS A 201 26.29 36.48 2.59
CA LYS A 201 25.59 36.90 1.36
C LYS A 201 26.43 36.78 0.09
N PHE A 202 27.76 36.84 0.21
CA PHE A 202 28.68 36.89 -0.94
C PHE A 202 29.63 35.68 -1.02
N PHE A 203 29.76 34.89 0.05
CA PHE A 203 30.65 33.74 0.13
C PHE A 203 29.91 32.41 0.12
N CYS A 204 30.37 31.45 -0.70
CA CYS A 204 29.71 30.17 -0.95
C CYS A 204 30.39 29.00 -0.21
N PHE A 205 29.64 28.31 0.68
CA PHE A 205 30.13 27.14 1.42
C PHE A 205 29.97 25.80 0.68
N LYS A 206 29.46 25.79 -0.55
CA LYS A 206 29.11 24.55 -1.29
C LYS A 206 30.24 23.52 -1.41
N LYS A 207 31.51 23.95 -1.30
CA LYS A 207 32.71 23.09 -1.35
C LYS A 207 33.43 22.94 0.00
N HIS A 208 32.86 23.46 1.08
CA HIS A 208 33.50 23.63 2.39
C HIS A 208 32.55 23.21 3.53
N ALA A 209 32.14 21.94 3.53
CA ALA A 209 31.15 21.40 4.47
C ALA A 209 31.58 21.51 5.96
N GLU A 210 32.85 21.24 6.27
CA GLU A 210 33.37 21.33 7.65
C GLU A 210 33.26 22.75 8.22
N SER A 211 33.50 23.76 7.39
CA SER A 211 33.42 25.17 7.80
C SER A 211 31.98 25.65 7.90
N LEU A 212 31.07 25.12 7.07
CA LEU A 212 29.63 25.31 7.24
C LEU A 212 29.15 24.74 8.59
N GLU A 213 29.54 23.51 8.91
CA GLU A 213 29.20 22.84 10.16
C GLU A 213 29.74 23.60 11.39
N ALA A 214 31.00 24.01 11.35
CA ALA A 214 31.59 24.82 12.42
C ALA A 214 30.91 26.17 12.59
N THR A 215 30.49 26.82 11.50
CA THR A 215 29.74 28.07 11.53
C THR A 215 28.36 27.88 12.16
N VAL A 216 27.61 26.84 11.76
CA VAL A 216 26.31 26.50 12.35
C VAL A 216 26.43 26.27 13.86
N ARG A 217 27.42 25.49 14.30
CA ARG A 217 27.65 25.20 15.72
C ARG A 217 27.94 26.47 16.52
N MET A 218 28.86 27.30 16.03
CA MET A 218 29.22 28.56 16.70
C MET A 218 28.05 29.52 16.80
N LEU A 219 27.25 29.65 15.73
CA LEU A 219 26.08 30.52 15.71
C LEU A 219 25.02 30.05 16.72
N LEU A 220 24.83 28.74 16.86
CA LEU A 220 23.93 28.18 17.87
C LEU A 220 24.46 28.43 19.29
N ASP A 221 25.76 28.29 19.53
CA ASP A 221 26.38 28.60 20.83
C ASP A 221 26.18 30.08 21.22
N VAL A 222 26.36 31.01 20.26
CA VAL A 222 26.10 32.45 20.48
C VAL A 222 24.60 32.72 20.69
N ALA A 223 23.72 32.02 19.99
CA ALA A 223 22.27 32.17 20.17
C ALA A 223 21.84 31.84 21.61
N ARG A 224 22.50 30.90 22.29
CA ARG A 224 22.22 30.49 23.69
C ARG A 224 22.48 31.56 24.74
N LEU A 225 23.21 32.63 24.43
CA LEU A 225 23.53 33.68 25.42
C LEU A 225 22.28 34.37 25.99
N GLU A 226 21.15 34.28 25.28
CA GLU A 226 19.82 34.72 25.74
C GLU A 226 19.35 33.99 27.02
N MET A 227 19.92 32.81 27.36
CA MET A 227 19.64 32.11 28.63
C MET A 227 20.05 32.94 29.86
N HIS A 228 21.08 33.77 29.75
CA HIS A 228 21.73 34.39 30.91
C HIS A 228 21.38 35.88 31.08
N THR A 229 20.59 36.44 30.16
CA THR A 229 20.14 37.83 30.21
C THR A 229 18.96 38.00 31.18
N ARG A 230 19.09 38.90 32.17
CA ARG A 230 17.97 39.32 33.00
C ARG A 230 17.01 40.19 32.15
N PRO A 231 15.69 40.09 32.35
CA PRO A 231 14.68 40.73 31.48
C PRO A 231 14.71 42.27 31.42
N ASN A 232 15.58 42.95 32.17
CA ASN A 232 15.63 44.41 32.22
C ASN A 232 17.03 45.04 32.05
N ASP A 233 18.08 44.27 31.75
CA ASP A 233 19.43 44.82 31.57
C ASP A 233 20.16 44.05 30.44
N ASN A 234 20.48 44.75 29.34
CA ASN A 234 21.37 44.40 28.20
C ASN A 234 20.69 44.20 26.83
N TYR A 235 20.26 45.30 26.19
CA TYR A 235 19.84 45.37 24.77
C TYR A 235 20.86 44.75 23.80
N GLU A 236 22.16 44.88 24.09
CA GLU A 236 23.23 44.42 23.21
C GLU A 236 23.41 42.90 23.17
N MET A 237 23.05 42.19 24.25
CA MET A 237 23.10 40.71 24.27
C MET A 237 21.92 40.11 23.50
N ALA A 238 20.71 40.67 23.65
CA ALA A 238 19.55 40.28 22.86
C ALA A 238 19.77 40.56 21.35
N SER A 239 20.48 41.64 21.01
CA SER A 239 20.93 41.93 19.65
C SER A 239 21.88 40.86 19.09
N LEU A 240 22.76 40.31 19.93
CA LEU A 240 23.75 39.31 19.52
C LEU A 240 23.07 37.97 19.16
N SER A 241 22.18 37.47 20.03
CA SER A 241 21.40 36.25 19.77
C SER A 241 20.49 36.41 18.54
N LYS A 242 19.84 37.58 18.37
CA LYS A 242 19.03 37.86 17.18
C LYS A 242 19.86 37.86 15.89
N SER A 243 21.07 38.41 15.94
CA SER A 243 22.00 38.41 14.80
C SER A 243 22.48 37.01 14.46
N ALA A 244 22.65 36.13 15.46
CA ALA A 244 23.01 34.72 15.24
C ALA A 244 21.91 33.95 14.50
N PHE A 245 20.64 34.10 14.88
CA PHE A 245 19.52 33.53 14.12
C PHE A 245 19.40 34.11 12.71
N SER A 246 19.72 35.40 12.53
CA SER A 246 19.77 36.00 11.19
C SER A 246 20.85 35.37 10.32
N ALA A 247 22.03 35.10 10.88
CA ALA A 247 23.12 34.43 10.17
C ALA A 247 22.76 32.98 9.82
N LEU A 248 22.14 32.24 10.75
CA LEU A 248 21.65 30.88 10.48
C LEU A 248 20.61 30.84 9.36
N ARG A 249 19.74 31.85 9.28
CA ARG A 249 18.78 31.99 8.18
C ARG A 249 19.47 32.24 6.83
N GLU A 250 20.53 33.05 6.82
CA GLU A 250 21.29 33.32 5.59
C GLU A 250 21.97 32.04 5.07
N LEU A 251 22.44 31.16 5.97
CA LEU A 251 22.98 29.86 5.60
C LEU A 251 21.98 28.95 4.88
N CYS A 252 20.67 29.14 5.07
CA CYS A 252 19.61 28.39 4.39
C CYS A 252 19.37 28.85 2.94
N ASN A 253 20.42 29.28 2.23
CA ASN A 253 20.40 29.63 0.81
C ASN A 253 21.10 28.52 -0.02
N SER A 254 20.62 28.27 -1.24
CA SER A 254 21.24 27.35 -2.21
C SER A 254 22.71 27.65 -2.52
N ASP A 255 23.18 28.86 -2.23
CA ASP A 255 24.58 29.26 -2.37
C ASP A 255 25.51 28.53 -1.39
N HIS A 256 25.02 28.08 -0.23
CA HIS A 256 25.86 27.40 0.76
C HIS A 256 25.86 25.87 0.64
N GLY A 257 24.92 25.30 -0.14
CA GLY A 257 24.72 23.87 -0.26
C GLY A 257 23.25 23.56 -0.50
N THR A 258 22.85 22.30 -0.29
CA THR A 258 21.44 21.93 -0.36
C THR A 258 20.72 22.45 0.88
N VAL A 259 19.62 23.18 0.68
CA VAL A 259 18.88 23.88 1.75
C VAL A 259 18.31 22.89 2.77
N ASP A 260 17.82 21.74 2.32
CA ASP A 260 17.33 20.63 3.14
C ASP A 260 18.41 20.07 4.09
N LEU A 261 19.62 19.81 3.59
CA LEU A 261 20.75 19.32 4.39
C LEU A 261 21.20 20.37 5.40
N THR A 262 21.21 21.64 5.02
CA THR A 262 21.60 22.74 5.90
C THR A 262 20.60 22.93 7.03
N ILE A 263 19.30 22.92 6.72
CA ILE A 263 18.25 22.96 7.75
C ILE A 263 18.32 21.73 8.65
N THR A 264 18.55 20.54 8.10
CA THR A 264 18.71 19.30 8.88
C THR A 264 19.89 19.41 9.85
N LEU A 265 21.04 19.91 9.39
CA LEU A 265 22.23 20.16 10.21
C LEU A 265 21.92 21.13 11.36
N ILE A 266 21.25 22.25 11.07
CA ILE A 266 20.85 23.22 12.09
C ILE A 266 19.93 22.56 13.12
N THR A 267 18.89 21.84 12.68
CA THR A 267 17.97 21.16 13.60
C THR A 267 18.65 20.08 14.45
N GLN A 268 19.63 19.36 13.89
CA GLN A 268 20.41 18.35 14.61
C GLN A 268 21.23 18.95 15.76
N TYR A 269 21.90 20.08 15.52
CA TYR A 269 22.65 20.78 16.58
C TYR A 269 21.78 21.55 17.56
N MET A 270 20.53 21.87 17.19
CA MET A 270 19.55 22.45 18.11
C MET A 270 18.92 21.42 19.06
N LEU A 271 18.94 20.12 18.72
CA LEU A 271 18.30 19.08 19.53
C LEU A 271 18.80 19.03 20.99
N PRO A 272 20.12 19.06 21.29
CA PRO A 272 20.60 19.01 22.68
C PRO A 272 20.06 20.16 23.55
N ASP A 273 19.86 21.34 22.95
CA ASP A 273 19.35 22.54 23.64
C ASP A 273 17.87 22.40 23.99
N LEU A 274 17.13 21.72 23.13
CA LEU A 274 15.73 21.37 23.35
C LEU A 274 15.59 20.19 24.33
N SER A 275 16.63 19.37 24.50
CA SER A 275 16.59 18.08 25.21
C SER A 275 17.15 18.09 26.64
N PHE A 276 17.40 19.27 27.25
CA PHE A 276 17.85 19.43 28.64
C PHE A 276 19.23 18.80 29.00
N HIS A 277 20.32 19.33 28.44
CA HIS A 277 21.68 18.98 28.89
C HIS A 277 22.39 20.01 29.80
N HIS A 278 21.73 21.09 30.22
CA HIS A 278 22.38 22.11 31.08
C HIS A 278 22.06 21.89 32.57
N MET A 279 22.91 21.11 33.24
CA MET A 279 22.77 20.69 34.65
C MET A 279 22.72 21.81 35.72
N ASN A 280 22.76 23.10 35.35
CA ASN A 280 22.85 24.22 36.32
C ASN A 280 22.05 25.49 35.94
N ALA A 281 21.17 25.47 34.94
CA ALA A 281 20.44 26.67 34.48
C ALA A 281 19.07 26.85 35.18
N GLN A 282 18.64 28.11 35.43
CA GLN A 282 17.32 28.39 36.00
C GLN A 282 16.18 28.01 35.01
N PRO A 283 15.05 27.44 35.46
CA PRO A 283 13.94 27.02 34.58
C PRO A 283 13.39 28.14 33.66
N LYS A 284 13.40 29.39 34.13
CA LYS A 284 12.95 30.55 33.34
C LYS A 284 13.88 30.84 32.15
N SER A 285 15.19 30.70 32.34
CA SER A 285 16.21 30.88 31.30
C SER A 285 16.09 29.84 30.18
N ILE A 286 15.75 28.61 30.54
CA ILE A 286 15.56 27.51 29.58
C ILE A 286 14.32 27.77 28.72
N THR A 287 13.24 28.27 29.33
CA THR A 287 11.99 28.59 28.62
C THR A 287 12.21 29.67 27.55
N ILE A 288 13.03 30.68 27.84
CA ILE A 288 13.35 31.76 26.90
C ILE A 288 14.06 31.22 25.65
N VAL A 289 15.03 30.33 25.82
CA VAL A 289 15.75 29.73 24.68
C VAL A 289 14.88 28.77 23.89
N HIS A 290 14.03 27.98 24.55
CA HIS A 290 13.06 27.14 23.84
C HIS A 290 12.10 27.99 23.00
N GLU A 291 11.62 29.12 23.54
CA GLU A 291 10.75 30.03 22.79
C GLU A 291 11.47 30.70 21.62
N ALA A 292 12.74 31.11 21.80
CA ALA A 292 13.57 31.67 20.73
C ALA A 292 13.85 30.65 19.61
N ALA A 293 14.20 29.43 19.97
CA ALA A 293 14.39 28.31 19.05
C ALA A 293 13.12 28.01 18.25
N ILE A 294 11.95 27.95 18.92
CA ILE A 294 10.65 27.73 18.25
C ILE A 294 10.32 28.88 17.30
N ARG A 295 10.56 30.15 17.69
CA ARG A 295 10.37 31.31 16.81
C ARG A 295 11.25 31.22 15.57
N PHE A 296 12.50 30.78 15.72
CA PHE A 296 13.41 30.58 14.59
C PHE A 296 12.93 29.45 13.66
N LEU A 297 12.55 28.28 14.19
CA LEU A 297 12.02 27.17 13.39
C LEU A 297 10.75 27.56 12.62
N LYS A 298 9.86 28.36 13.24
CA LYS A 298 8.69 28.93 12.54
C LYS A 298 9.11 29.84 11.39
N SER A 299 10.16 30.65 11.58
CA SER A 299 10.67 31.53 10.51
C SER A 299 11.25 30.73 9.33
N LEU A 300 11.92 29.61 9.61
CA LEU A 300 12.38 28.69 8.56
C LEU A 300 11.20 28.05 7.82
N MET A 301 10.17 27.64 8.55
CA MET A 301 8.96 27.07 7.95
C MET A 301 8.23 28.06 7.04
N THR A 302 8.23 29.35 7.37
CA THR A 302 7.68 30.40 6.49
C THR A 302 8.56 30.72 5.28
N ALA A 303 9.88 30.50 5.37
CA ALA A 303 10.83 30.86 4.32
C ALA A 303 11.13 29.72 3.34
N HIS A 304 11.13 28.47 3.81
CA HIS A 304 11.57 27.28 3.07
C HIS A 304 10.59 26.12 3.27
N GLU A 305 9.29 26.39 3.14
CA GLU A 305 8.16 25.51 3.52
C GLU A 305 8.44 24.00 3.40
N LYS A 306 8.80 23.53 2.19
CA LYS A 306 8.98 22.09 1.91
C LYS A 306 10.27 21.54 2.52
N GLU A 307 11.38 22.25 2.37
CA GLU A 307 12.70 21.85 2.85
C GLU A 307 12.76 21.87 4.39
N ALA A 308 12.12 22.86 5.00
CA ALA A 308 12.03 23.00 6.46
C ALA A 308 11.12 21.94 7.08
N LEU A 309 10.05 21.53 6.39
CA LEU A 309 9.13 20.50 6.89
C LEU A 309 9.87 19.19 7.22
N GLN A 310 10.79 18.76 6.35
CA GLN A 310 11.55 17.52 6.55
C GLN A 310 12.52 17.61 7.74
N GLY A 311 13.30 18.69 7.83
CA GLY A 311 14.22 18.90 8.95
C GLY A 311 13.50 19.00 10.29
N ILE A 312 12.39 19.75 10.34
CA ILE A 312 11.56 19.89 11.54
C ILE A 312 10.88 18.56 11.90
N ALA A 313 10.40 17.79 10.92
CA ALA A 313 9.83 16.46 11.18
C ALA A 313 10.86 15.50 11.80
N THR A 314 12.11 15.54 11.33
CA THR A 314 13.23 14.77 11.92
C THR A 314 13.51 15.19 13.36
N LEU A 315 13.51 16.49 13.65
CA LEU A 315 13.66 17.00 15.01
C LEU A 315 12.52 16.52 15.93
N ILE A 316 11.27 16.60 15.47
CA ILE A 316 10.11 16.12 16.22
C ILE A 316 10.21 14.60 16.43
N HIS A 317 10.64 13.83 15.43
CA HIS A 317 10.91 12.39 15.56
C HIS A 317 11.90 12.14 16.71
N GLN A 318 13.03 12.85 16.75
CA GLN A 318 14.03 12.69 17.81
C GLN A 318 13.50 13.07 19.20
N LEU A 319 12.68 14.12 19.30
CA LEU A 319 11.99 14.46 20.54
C LEU A 319 10.98 13.37 20.96
N MET A 320 10.29 12.74 20.01
CA MET A 320 9.40 11.60 20.28
C MET A 320 10.14 10.35 20.75
N GLU A 321 11.37 10.13 20.30
CA GLU A 321 12.26 9.09 20.83
C GLU A 321 12.59 9.35 22.31
N ILE A 322 12.89 10.61 22.67
CA ILE A 322 13.16 10.98 24.06
C ILE A 322 11.92 10.78 24.93
N ILE A 323 10.74 11.19 24.47
CA ILE A 323 9.46 10.94 25.16
C ILE A 323 9.25 9.43 25.34
N GLY A 324 9.57 8.62 24.33
CA GLY A 324 9.49 7.17 24.42
C GLY A 324 10.37 6.61 25.53
N ARG A 325 11.64 7.04 25.60
CA ARG A 325 12.57 6.64 26.68
C ARG A 325 12.07 7.06 28.05
N LEU A 326 11.54 8.27 28.20
CA LEU A 326 10.96 8.76 29.46
C LEU A 326 9.73 7.94 29.92
N LEU A 327 8.97 7.37 28.98
CA LEU A 327 7.83 6.50 29.30
C LEU A 327 8.27 5.07 29.66
N THR A 328 9.33 4.55 29.05
CA THR A 328 9.79 3.16 29.20
C THR A 328 10.88 2.95 30.26
N GLU A 329 11.74 3.94 30.49
CA GLU A 329 12.81 3.86 31.48
C GLU A 329 12.29 4.23 32.88
N SER A 330 12.86 3.63 33.92
CA SER A 330 12.49 3.89 35.32
C SER A 330 12.89 5.29 35.81
N SER A 331 13.22 6.24 34.95
CA SER A 331 13.79 7.55 35.31
C SER A 331 12.82 8.49 36.05
N LEU A 332 11.53 8.18 36.08
CA LEU A 332 10.56 8.79 37.02
C LEU A 332 10.64 8.19 38.45
N SER A 333 11.57 7.26 38.72
CA SER A 333 11.76 6.62 40.03
C SER A 333 12.68 7.39 40.98
N SER A 334 13.10 8.62 40.67
CA SER A 334 13.81 9.44 41.66
C SER A 334 12.88 9.74 42.85
N ASP A 335 13.41 9.62 44.07
CA ASP A 335 12.67 9.78 45.35
C ASP A 335 12.19 11.24 45.60
N GLU A 336 12.37 12.16 44.65
CA GLU A 336 12.15 13.61 44.84
C GLU A 336 10.75 14.11 44.40
N LEU A 337 9.98 13.32 43.65
CA LEU A 337 8.63 13.70 43.17
C LEU A 337 7.52 12.93 43.90
N ASN A 338 6.45 13.62 44.29
CA ASN A 338 5.25 12.98 44.85
C ASN A 338 4.62 12.00 43.85
N GLY A 339 4.05 10.90 44.34
CA GLY A 339 3.45 9.86 43.49
C GLY A 339 2.36 10.38 42.54
N ASP A 340 1.61 11.40 42.96
CA ASP A 340 0.53 12.01 42.16
C ASP A 340 1.07 12.84 40.97
N ASP A 341 2.12 13.63 41.20
CA ASP A 341 2.79 14.41 40.14
C ASP A 341 3.42 13.50 39.08
N LYS A 342 3.93 12.33 39.48
CA LYS A 342 4.46 11.31 38.55
C LYS A 342 3.37 10.76 37.64
N VAL A 343 2.20 10.44 38.18
CA VAL A 343 1.04 9.94 37.40
C VAL A 343 0.55 11.02 36.45
N LYS A 344 0.44 12.27 36.91
CA LYS A 344 0.04 13.42 36.11
C LYS A 344 0.97 13.66 34.93
N MET A 345 2.28 13.69 35.15
CA MET A 345 3.28 13.84 34.08
C MET A 345 3.21 12.69 33.08
N ARG A 346 3.03 11.45 33.56
CA ARG A 346 2.86 10.28 32.69
C ARG A 346 1.60 10.39 31.82
N LYS A 347 0.46 10.85 32.36
CA LYS A 347 -0.77 11.11 31.57
C LYS A 347 -0.54 12.12 30.45
N VAL A 348 0.17 13.22 30.75
CA VAL A 348 0.50 14.25 29.75
C VAL A 348 1.40 13.70 28.64
N LEU A 349 2.42 12.92 28.98
CA LEU A 349 3.32 12.31 27.98
C LEU A 349 2.58 11.32 27.07
N ILE A 350 1.69 10.48 27.61
CA ILE A 350 0.88 9.55 26.81
C ILE A 350 -0.08 10.32 25.90
N ALA A 351 -0.74 11.35 26.43
CA ALA A 351 -1.61 12.24 25.66
C ALA A 351 -0.87 12.92 24.49
N MET A 352 0.41 13.31 24.70
CA MET A 352 1.27 13.83 23.63
C MET A 352 1.56 12.79 22.55
N VAL A 353 1.94 11.56 22.93
CA VAL A 353 2.19 10.46 21.99
C VAL A 353 0.94 10.16 21.16
N LEU A 354 -0.22 10.03 21.81
CA LEU A 354 -1.50 9.77 21.14
C LEU A 354 -1.88 10.87 20.14
N SER A 355 -1.68 12.14 20.50
CA SER A 355 -1.89 13.27 19.60
C SER A 355 -0.97 13.20 18.37
N ARG A 356 0.29 12.78 18.54
CA ARG A 356 1.26 12.63 17.45
C ARG A 356 1.03 11.41 16.55
N CYS A 357 0.23 10.44 16.97
CA CYS A 357 -0.26 9.40 16.05
C CYS A 357 -1.15 9.99 14.94
N MET A 358 -1.65 11.22 15.09
CA MET A 358 -2.43 11.94 14.07
C MET A 358 -1.61 12.99 13.30
N ASP A 359 -0.28 12.95 13.39
CA ASP A 359 0.58 13.92 12.70
C ASP A 359 0.51 13.80 11.17
N ARG A 360 0.71 14.93 10.48
CA ARG A 360 0.78 14.99 9.01
C ARG A 360 2.04 14.30 8.50
N SER A 361 3.15 14.41 9.23
CA SER A 361 4.40 13.73 8.88
C SER A 361 4.31 12.25 9.20
N ALA A 362 4.47 11.42 8.17
CA ALA A 362 4.48 9.98 8.32
C ALA A 362 5.69 9.48 9.16
N LEU A 363 6.79 10.25 9.22
CA LEU A 363 7.95 10.00 10.09
C LEU A 363 7.59 10.15 11.57
N VAL A 364 7.02 11.30 11.93
CA VAL A 364 6.60 11.60 13.31
C VAL A 364 5.55 10.60 13.77
N ARG A 365 4.54 10.39 12.93
CA ARG A 365 3.46 9.44 13.19
C ARG A 365 3.96 8.01 13.36
N GLY A 366 4.88 7.56 12.51
CA GLY A 366 5.51 6.25 12.65
C GLY A 366 6.26 6.08 13.95
N LYS A 367 6.98 7.11 14.40
CA LYS A 367 7.66 7.07 15.70
C LYS A 367 6.68 7.05 16.87
N ALA A 368 5.67 7.91 16.86
CA ALA A 368 4.64 7.97 17.88
C ALA A 368 3.90 6.62 18.02
N MET A 369 3.55 6.00 16.90
CA MET A 369 2.91 4.68 16.87
C MET A 369 3.82 3.57 17.41
N ALA A 370 5.12 3.61 17.10
CA ALA A 370 6.08 2.66 17.67
C ALA A 370 6.23 2.84 19.19
N THR A 371 6.31 4.08 19.68
CA THR A 371 6.34 4.38 21.12
C THR A 371 5.06 3.91 21.81
N LEU A 372 3.89 4.14 21.21
CA LEU A 372 2.61 3.67 21.75
C LEU A 372 2.52 2.14 21.78
N ALA A 373 3.07 1.45 20.76
CA ALA A 373 3.15 0.00 20.73
C ALA A 373 3.99 -0.54 21.90
N LEU A 374 5.16 0.05 22.16
CA LEU A 374 5.99 -0.29 23.33
C LEU A 374 5.25 -0.07 24.64
N PHE A 375 4.55 1.06 24.77
CA PHE A 375 3.74 1.35 25.96
C PHE A 375 2.61 0.34 26.16
N SER A 376 1.96 -0.10 25.08
CA SER A 376 0.90 -1.12 25.15
C SER A 376 1.41 -2.52 25.51
N ASP A 377 2.72 -2.77 25.44
CA ASP A 377 3.36 -4.03 25.85
C ASP A 377 3.68 -4.09 27.36
N CYS A 378 3.53 -2.98 28.10
CA CYS A 378 3.96 -2.90 29.50
C CYS A 378 3.02 -3.65 30.46
N ASN A 379 3.56 -4.57 31.26
CA ASN A 379 2.86 -5.36 32.29
C ASN A 379 2.69 -4.62 33.65
N GLY A 380 2.98 -3.33 33.73
CA GLY A 380 2.90 -2.56 34.97
C GLY A 380 1.45 -2.26 35.38
N ASN A 381 1.08 -2.50 36.64
CA ASN A 381 -0.28 -2.23 37.16
C ASN A 381 -0.71 -0.76 36.95
N GLY A 382 0.23 0.20 37.00
CA GLY A 382 -0.06 1.61 36.78
C GLY A 382 -0.46 1.96 35.34
N ASP A 383 0.18 1.34 34.34
CA ASP A 383 -0.08 1.61 32.91
C ASP A 383 -1.39 0.97 32.44
N LYS A 384 -1.69 -0.22 32.99
CA LYS A 384 -2.98 -0.88 32.77
C LYS A 384 -4.14 -0.03 33.29
N ASN A 385 -4.02 0.52 34.50
CA ASN A 385 -5.02 1.41 35.07
C ASN A 385 -5.24 2.68 34.22
N MET A 386 -4.22 3.17 33.51
CA MET A 386 -4.35 4.35 32.63
C MET A 386 -5.17 4.03 31.38
N PHE A 387 -4.94 2.88 30.74
CA PHE A 387 -5.82 2.43 29.66
C PHE A 387 -7.23 2.13 30.18
N GLU A 388 -7.38 1.52 31.36
CA GLU A 388 -8.70 1.30 31.97
C GLU A 388 -9.46 2.63 32.14
N CYS A 389 -8.80 3.70 32.62
CA CYS A 389 -9.40 5.04 32.69
C CYS A 389 -9.88 5.57 31.32
N MET A 390 -9.19 5.25 30.22
CA MET A 390 -9.56 5.70 28.86
C MET A 390 -10.74 4.91 28.28
N PHE A 391 -10.92 3.67 28.75
CA PHE A 391 -11.94 2.73 28.26
C PHE A 391 -13.11 2.54 29.25
N GLU A 392 -13.08 3.17 30.42
CA GLU A 392 -14.19 3.27 31.37
C GLU A 392 -15.31 4.21 30.87
N ALA A 393 -16.55 3.86 31.19
CA ALA A 393 -17.76 4.33 30.49
C ALA A 393 -18.26 5.74 30.85
N SER A 394 -17.45 6.63 31.42
CA SER A 394 -17.94 7.95 31.84
C SER A 394 -17.01 9.10 31.46
N VAL A 395 -17.27 9.72 30.30
CA VAL A 395 -17.27 11.16 29.95
C VAL A 395 -17.56 11.22 28.44
N ALA A 396 -18.19 12.30 27.94
CA ALA A 396 -18.36 12.54 26.49
C ALA A 396 -17.04 12.29 25.75
N ASP A 397 -17.05 11.48 24.68
CA ASP A 397 -15.83 10.95 24.04
C ASP A 397 -14.84 12.07 23.69
N LYS A 398 -13.79 12.18 24.52
CA LYS A 398 -12.86 13.30 24.48
C LYS A 398 -11.94 13.16 23.28
N THR A 399 -11.86 14.19 22.46
CA THR A 399 -10.95 14.23 21.32
C THR A 399 -9.48 14.28 21.76
N PHE A 400 -8.55 14.05 20.83
CA PHE A 400 -7.12 14.22 21.12
C PHE A 400 -6.82 15.65 21.60
N PRO A 401 -5.97 15.82 22.63
CA PRO A 401 -5.78 17.10 23.28
C PRO A 401 -4.97 18.07 22.41
N VAL A 402 -5.36 19.34 22.48
CA VAL A 402 -4.64 20.46 21.84
C VAL A 402 -3.56 21.01 22.78
N LEU A 403 -2.54 21.69 22.25
CA LEU A 403 -1.42 22.25 23.04
C LEU A 403 -1.88 23.08 24.25
N SER A 404 -2.97 23.85 24.12
CA SER A 404 -3.54 24.63 25.22
C SER A 404 -4.06 23.77 26.37
N GLU A 405 -4.60 22.60 26.07
CA GLU A 405 -5.14 21.66 27.05
C GLU A 405 -4.01 20.91 27.75
N LEU A 406 -2.98 20.48 27.01
CA LEU A 406 -1.77 19.89 27.60
C LEU A 406 -1.08 20.86 28.56
N LYS A 407 -0.97 22.15 28.21
CA LYS A 407 -0.44 23.19 29.11
C LYS A 407 -1.28 23.35 30.37
N LYS A 408 -2.60 23.37 30.24
CA LYS A 408 -3.52 23.42 31.39
C LYS A 408 -3.41 22.17 32.24
N ALA A 409 -3.25 21.00 31.65
CA ALA A 409 -3.09 19.73 32.36
C ALA A 409 -1.76 19.62 33.12
N LEU A 410 -0.73 20.42 32.79
CA LEU A 410 0.49 20.51 33.61
C LEU A 410 0.25 21.35 34.88
N SER A 411 -0.51 22.43 34.78
CA SER A 411 -0.76 23.36 35.90
C SER A 411 -1.96 22.96 36.79
N ASN A 412 -2.98 22.34 36.21
CA ASN A 412 -4.24 21.99 36.88
C ASN A 412 -4.45 20.46 36.87
N ASP A 413 -5.31 19.95 37.74
CA ASP A 413 -5.70 18.54 37.76
C ASP A 413 -6.79 18.25 36.71
N ILE A 414 -6.38 18.26 35.44
CA ILE A 414 -7.26 17.99 34.29
C ILE A 414 -6.70 16.77 33.56
N ASP A 415 -7.49 15.72 33.40
CA ASP A 415 -7.07 14.53 32.65
C ASP A 415 -6.92 14.86 31.15
N PRO A 416 -5.72 14.79 30.55
CA PRO A 416 -5.52 15.09 29.14
C PRO A 416 -5.83 13.92 28.20
N LEU A 417 -6.13 12.73 28.70
CA LEU A 417 -6.26 11.53 27.88
C LEU A 417 -7.52 11.56 27.00
N PRO A 418 -7.44 11.10 25.73
CA PRO A 418 -8.60 10.96 24.85
C PRO A 418 -9.50 9.78 25.26
N GLY A 419 -10.74 9.79 24.77
CA GLY A 419 -11.70 8.72 24.99
C GLY A 419 -11.52 7.51 24.06
N SER A 420 -12.19 6.41 24.40
CA SER A 420 -12.07 5.13 23.69
C SER A 420 -12.44 5.19 22.20
N ALA A 421 -13.45 5.97 21.80
CA ALA A 421 -13.87 6.00 20.40
C ALA A 421 -12.87 6.77 19.53
N ALA A 422 -12.26 7.84 20.04
CA ALA A 422 -11.15 8.53 19.39
C ALA A 422 -9.93 7.60 19.15
N ILE A 423 -9.57 6.76 20.13
CA ILE A 423 -8.46 5.81 20.00
C ILE A 423 -8.79 4.72 18.97
N VAL A 424 -9.99 4.15 19.01
CA VAL A 424 -10.43 3.12 18.06
C VAL A 424 -10.44 3.69 16.64
N ALA A 425 -10.98 4.90 16.44
CA ALA A 425 -10.97 5.57 15.14
C ALA A 425 -9.54 5.81 14.63
N MET A 426 -8.64 6.27 15.50
CA MET A 426 -7.23 6.43 15.16
C MET A 426 -6.59 5.10 14.74
N LEU A 427 -6.80 4.01 15.48
CA LEU A 427 -6.21 2.71 15.14
C LEU A 427 -6.73 2.16 13.80
N MET A 428 -8.02 2.33 13.51
CA MET A 428 -8.60 1.94 12.22
C MET A 428 -8.01 2.72 11.05
N ASP A 429 -7.80 4.03 11.22
CA ASP A 429 -7.18 4.89 10.21
C ASP A 429 -5.68 4.56 10.02
N ARG A 430 -4.95 4.31 11.12
CA ARG A 430 -3.53 3.94 11.08
C ARG A 430 -3.25 2.53 10.57
N ALA A 431 -4.21 1.61 10.67
CA ALA A 431 -4.12 0.33 9.97
C ALA A 431 -4.18 0.49 8.43
N ASN A 432 -4.66 1.64 7.93
CA ASN A 432 -4.75 2.00 6.52
C ASN A 432 -3.70 3.04 6.08
N ASP A 433 -2.65 3.24 6.88
CA ASP A 433 -1.59 4.21 6.63
C ASP A 433 -0.78 3.90 5.37
N ASP A 434 -0.17 4.92 4.76
CA ASP A 434 0.77 4.77 3.64
C ASP A 434 2.02 3.97 4.03
N ARG A 435 2.52 4.14 5.26
CA ARG A 435 3.75 3.45 5.72
C ARG A 435 3.47 2.10 6.37
N ALA A 436 4.15 1.06 5.89
CA ALA A 436 4.01 -0.31 6.38
C ALA A 436 4.27 -0.48 7.89
N LEU A 437 5.28 0.22 8.43
CA LEU A 437 5.61 0.16 9.85
C LEU A 437 4.53 0.79 10.74
N VAL A 438 3.81 1.80 10.25
CA VAL A 438 2.69 2.41 10.96
C VAL A 438 1.54 1.42 11.06
N ARG A 439 1.17 0.79 9.93
CA ARG A 439 0.15 -0.25 9.88
C ARG A 439 0.48 -1.39 10.84
N ARG A 440 1.73 -1.88 10.81
CA ARG A 440 2.20 -2.94 11.72
C ARG A 440 2.07 -2.54 13.20
N SER A 441 2.47 -1.32 13.57
CA SER A 441 2.31 -0.83 14.96
C SER A 441 0.85 -0.74 15.38
N ALA A 442 -0.05 -0.31 14.48
CA ALA A 442 -1.49 -0.27 14.76
C ALA A 442 -2.05 -1.68 15.08
N LEU A 443 -1.63 -2.70 14.32
CA LEU A 443 -2.00 -4.10 14.59
C LEU A 443 -1.48 -4.58 15.95
N LYS A 444 -0.25 -4.21 16.29
CA LYS A 444 0.39 -4.58 17.57
C LYS A 444 -0.35 -3.99 18.75
N ILE A 445 -0.67 -2.69 18.70
CA ILE A 445 -1.45 -1.99 19.72
C ILE A 445 -2.84 -2.62 19.85
N SER A 446 -3.52 -2.85 18.73
CA SER A 446 -4.86 -3.46 18.72
C SER A 446 -4.87 -4.82 19.39
N ARG A 447 -3.89 -5.67 19.07
CA ARG A 447 -3.69 -6.99 19.68
C ARG A 447 -3.54 -6.90 21.20
N ASN A 448 -2.72 -5.97 21.68
CA ASN A 448 -2.49 -5.79 23.12
C ASN A 448 -3.76 -5.26 23.82
N LEU A 449 -4.47 -4.32 23.19
CA LEU A 449 -5.73 -3.80 23.72
C LEU A 449 -6.84 -4.84 23.78
N PHE A 450 -6.87 -5.84 22.90
CA PHE A 450 -7.85 -6.94 22.98
C PHE A 450 -7.69 -7.77 24.25
N VAL A 451 -6.45 -7.98 24.70
CA VAL A 451 -6.17 -8.69 25.97
C VAL A 451 -6.76 -7.94 27.15
N MET A 452 -6.70 -6.60 27.11
CA MET A 452 -7.18 -5.73 28.17
C MET A 452 -8.70 -5.50 28.09
N PHE A 453 -9.24 -5.34 26.88
CA PHE A 453 -10.63 -4.99 26.59
C PHE A 453 -11.21 -5.90 25.50
N PRO A 454 -11.70 -7.10 25.87
CA PRO A 454 -12.25 -8.07 24.91
C PRO A 454 -13.41 -7.54 24.03
N SER A 455 -14.14 -6.53 24.49
CA SER A 455 -15.23 -5.89 23.72
C SER A 455 -14.75 -5.26 22.40
N LEU A 456 -13.47 -4.89 22.30
CA LEU A 456 -12.87 -4.29 21.10
C LEU A 456 -12.66 -5.28 19.96
N VAL A 457 -12.59 -6.58 20.26
CA VAL A 457 -12.37 -7.63 19.25
C VAL A 457 -13.41 -7.50 18.14
N SER A 458 -14.68 -7.38 18.50
CA SER A 458 -15.77 -7.24 17.52
C SER A 458 -15.66 -6.00 16.63
N LYS A 459 -15.05 -4.92 17.14
CA LYS A 459 -14.95 -3.64 16.43
C LYS A 459 -13.79 -3.60 15.44
N ILE A 460 -12.63 -4.15 15.79
CA ILE A 460 -11.38 -3.94 15.04
C ILE A 460 -10.95 -5.16 14.22
N THR A 461 -11.45 -6.37 14.51
CA THR A 461 -10.99 -7.61 13.84
C THR A 461 -11.02 -7.53 12.31
N HIS A 462 -12.08 -6.95 11.72
CA HIS A 462 -12.20 -6.83 10.27
C HIS A 462 -11.04 -6.03 9.63
N VAL A 463 -10.56 -4.97 10.29
CA VAL A 463 -9.43 -4.17 9.80
C VAL A 463 -8.14 -4.99 9.82
N ILE A 464 -7.95 -5.84 10.83
CA ILE A 464 -6.78 -6.73 10.92
C ILE A 464 -6.86 -7.82 9.84
N SER A 465 -8.06 -8.38 9.60
CA SER A 465 -8.36 -9.35 8.54
C SER A 465 -7.94 -8.84 7.16
N GLU A 466 -8.33 -7.61 6.82
CA GLU A 466 -7.91 -6.96 5.57
C GLU A 466 -6.38 -6.82 5.44
N ARG A 467 -5.65 -6.72 6.55
CA ARG A 467 -4.18 -6.62 6.54
C ARG A 467 -3.45 -7.95 6.33
N CYS A 468 -4.15 -9.09 6.33
CA CYS A 468 -3.57 -10.34 5.82
C CYS A 468 -3.24 -10.26 4.31
N TRP A 469 -3.85 -9.30 3.61
CA TRP A 469 -3.71 -9.06 2.16
C TRP A 469 -2.91 -7.78 1.84
N ASP A 470 -2.16 -7.25 2.81
CA ASP A 470 -1.39 -6.01 2.68
C ASP A 470 -0.31 -6.06 1.59
N PRO A 471 -0.03 -4.97 0.85
CA PRO A 471 1.04 -4.96 -0.15
C PRO A 471 2.44 -5.22 0.46
N ALA A 472 2.65 -4.91 1.74
CA ALA A 472 3.92 -5.11 2.41
C ALA A 472 3.98 -6.48 3.11
N LEU A 473 4.98 -7.29 2.74
CA LEU A 473 5.27 -8.60 3.34
C LEU A 473 5.22 -8.58 4.88
N ILE A 474 5.90 -7.60 5.50
CA ILE A 474 6.04 -7.50 6.95
C ILE A 474 4.69 -7.31 7.66
N VAL A 475 3.73 -6.65 7.01
CA VAL A 475 2.40 -6.40 7.56
C VAL A 475 1.55 -7.66 7.42
N ARG A 476 1.58 -8.33 6.26
CA ARG A 476 0.86 -9.61 6.05
C ARG A 476 1.25 -10.68 7.05
N GLN A 477 2.54 -10.92 7.21
CA GLN A 477 3.05 -11.88 8.19
C GLN A 477 2.58 -11.55 9.61
N PHE A 478 2.61 -10.26 9.96
CA PHE A 478 2.24 -9.82 11.30
C PHE A 478 0.72 -9.86 11.54
N ALA A 479 -0.10 -9.54 10.55
CA ALA A 479 -1.56 -9.66 10.62
C ALA A 479 -2.00 -11.12 10.79
N VAL A 480 -1.42 -12.05 10.01
CA VAL A 480 -1.61 -13.50 10.17
C VAL A 480 -1.29 -13.94 11.59
N HIS A 481 -0.16 -13.48 12.13
CA HIS A 481 0.23 -13.78 13.50
C HIS A 481 -0.77 -13.25 14.53
N VAL A 482 -1.14 -11.97 14.43
CA VAL A 482 -2.04 -11.29 15.36
C VAL A 482 -3.40 -11.98 15.41
N LEU A 483 -4.06 -12.23 14.27
CA LEU A 483 -5.38 -12.89 14.28
C LEU A 483 -5.32 -14.29 14.88
N SER A 484 -4.25 -15.03 14.60
CA SER A 484 -4.06 -16.40 15.12
C SER A 484 -3.82 -16.41 16.63
N ASP A 485 -3.12 -15.42 17.14
CA ASP A 485 -2.90 -15.25 18.57
C ASP A 485 -4.19 -14.84 19.29
N VAL A 486 -4.94 -13.88 18.74
CA VAL A 486 -6.24 -13.44 19.29
C VAL A 486 -7.26 -14.58 19.30
N LEU A 487 -7.31 -15.42 18.25
CA LEU A 487 -8.18 -16.61 18.22
C LEU A 487 -7.83 -17.61 19.33
N GLN A 488 -6.54 -17.79 19.64
CA GLN A 488 -6.11 -18.69 20.71
C GLN A 488 -6.49 -18.17 22.10
N GLN A 489 -6.53 -16.84 22.28
CA GLN A 489 -6.95 -16.19 23.52
C GLN A 489 -8.47 -16.19 23.69
N PHE A 490 -9.24 -16.10 22.60
CA PHE A 490 -10.70 -16.11 22.60
C PHE A 490 -11.28 -17.31 21.83
N PRO A 491 -10.98 -18.57 22.23
CA PRO A 491 -11.37 -19.76 21.46
C PRO A 491 -12.88 -19.97 21.38
N HIS A 492 -13.65 -19.34 22.28
CA HIS A 492 -15.11 -19.40 22.30
C HIS A 492 -15.75 -18.61 21.14
N ASN A 493 -15.09 -17.56 20.64
CA ASN A 493 -15.68 -16.61 19.70
C ASN A 493 -15.80 -17.21 18.29
N SER A 494 -17.03 -17.53 17.87
CA SER A 494 -17.27 -18.13 16.56
C SER A 494 -17.10 -17.16 15.39
N ASP A 495 -17.43 -15.88 15.57
CA ASP A 495 -17.29 -14.89 14.51
C ASP A 495 -15.80 -14.64 14.21
N LEU A 496 -14.96 -14.62 15.25
CA LEU A 496 -13.50 -14.54 15.11
C LEU A 496 -12.92 -15.77 14.41
N LEU A 497 -13.44 -16.98 14.68
CA LEU A 497 -13.03 -18.19 13.97
C LEU A 497 -13.37 -18.10 12.47
N ASP A 498 -14.57 -17.63 12.14
CA ASP A 498 -15.03 -17.46 10.77
C ASP A 498 -14.13 -16.47 10.02
N GLU A 499 -13.87 -15.32 10.62
CA GLU A 499 -13.00 -14.28 10.08
C GLU A 499 -11.55 -14.78 9.92
N TRP A 500 -11.02 -15.50 10.92
CA TRP A 500 -9.67 -16.06 10.86
C TRP A 500 -9.52 -17.08 9.73
N ILE A 501 -10.51 -17.96 9.53
CA ILE A 501 -10.49 -18.92 8.43
C ILE A 501 -10.51 -18.20 7.08
N GLN A 502 -11.32 -17.13 6.92
CA GLN A 502 -11.38 -16.35 5.68
C GLN A 502 -10.12 -15.54 5.41
N ALA A 503 -9.46 -15.03 6.45
CA ALA A 503 -8.31 -14.13 6.29
C ALA A 503 -6.98 -14.89 6.20
N VAL A 504 -6.75 -15.87 7.08
CA VAL A 504 -5.43 -16.48 7.31
C VAL A 504 -5.21 -17.73 6.46
N VAL A 505 -6.19 -18.63 6.38
CA VAL A 505 -6.02 -19.93 5.71
C VAL A 505 -5.74 -19.77 4.20
N PRO A 506 -6.38 -18.84 3.46
CA PRO A 506 -6.06 -18.57 2.06
C PRO A 506 -4.61 -18.16 1.79
N GLN A 507 -3.95 -17.52 2.76
CA GLN A 507 -2.55 -17.08 2.65
C GLN A 507 -1.56 -18.25 2.56
N ILE A 508 -1.99 -19.52 2.72
CA ILE A 508 -1.13 -20.68 2.48
C ILE A 508 -0.61 -20.77 1.05
N PHE A 509 -1.27 -20.09 0.12
CA PHE A 509 -0.88 -20.08 -1.28
C PHE A 509 -0.11 -18.83 -1.70
N ASP A 510 0.10 -17.86 -0.79
CA ASP A 510 0.71 -16.55 -1.05
C ASP A 510 1.92 -16.60 -1.98
N VAL A 511 2.10 -15.59 -2.83
CA VAL A 511 3.26 -15.50 -3.73
C VAL A 511 4.60 -15.51 -2.99
N GLU A 512 4.64 -15.03 -1.73
CA GLU A 512 5.83 -15.02 -0.89
C GLU A 512 5.88 -16.19 0.10
N ALA A 513 6.93 -17.03 0.01
CA ALA A 513 7.10 -18.21 0.87
C ALA A 513 7.12 -17.87 2.38
N LYS A 514 7.66 -16.70 2.74
CA LYS A 514 7.70 -16.22 4.13
C LYS A 514 6.30 -16.04 4.75
N VAL A 515 5.28 -15.68 3.97
CA VAL A 515 3.90 -15.63 4.47
C VAL A 515 3.35 -17.06 4.64
N GLN A 516 3.57 -17.94 3.66
CA GLN A 516 3.15 -19.34 3.74
C GLN A 516 3.72 -20.03 5.00
N GLU A 517 5.01 -19.83 5.29
CA GLU A 517 5.66 -20.33 6.51
C GLU A 517 4.97 -19.83 7.77
N LYS A 518 4.60 -18.54 7.81
CA LYS A 518 3.91 -17.97 8.97
C LYS A 518 2.49 -18.52 9.15
N VAL A 519 1.78 -18.77 8.05
CA VAL A 519 0.46 -19.41 8.06
C VAL A 519 0.57 -20.85 8.58
N LEU A 520 1.57 -21.61 8.13
CA LEU A 520 1.82 -22.98 8.61
C LEU A 520 2.11 -23.04 10.10
N GLU A 521 2.93 -22.11 10.60
CA GLU A 521 3.23 -21.97 12.02
C GLU A 521 1.95 -21.70 12.83
N CYS A 522 1.18 -20.67 12.41
CA CYS A 522 -0.03 -20.26 13.10
C CYS A 522 -1.15 -21.32 13.05
N LEU A 523 -1.41 -21.90 11.88
CA LEU A 523 -2.38 -22.99 11.73
C LEU A 523 -1.92 -24.23 12.51
N GLY A 524 -0.62 -24.53 12.55
CA GLY A 524 -0.04 -25.60 13.36
C GLY A 524 -0.30 -25.40 14.86
N ASN A 525 -0.13 -24.17 15.36
CA ASN A 525 -0.38 -23.83 16.77
C ASN A 525 -1.86 -23.92 17.16
N VAL A 526 -2.77 -23.58 16.23
CA VAL A 526 -4.22 -23.64 16.46
C VAL A 526 -4.76 -25.07 16.32
N LEU A 527 -4.17 -25.88 15.43
CA LEU A 527 -4.66 -27.20 15.05
C LEU A 527 -3.76 -28.33 15.57
N ILE A 528 -2.60 -28.52 14.94
CA ILE A 528 -1.73 -29.70 15.11
C ILE A 528 -1.22 -29.82 16.55
N ASN A 529 -0.73 -28.73 17.13
CA ASN A 529 -0.09 -28.72 18.45
C ASN A 529 -1.09 -28.90 19.60
N LYS A 530 -2.39 -28.83 19.32
CA LYS A 530 -3.47 -28.96 20.31
C LYS A 530 -4.22 -30.29 20.24
N ILE A 531 -3.92 -31.14 19.26
CA ILE A 531 -4.50 -32.49 19.19
C ILE A 531 -3.74 -33.39 20.18
N THR A 532 -4.46 -33.91 21.18
CA THR A 532 -3.97 -34.89 22.15
C THR A 532 -4.72 -36.21 22.01
N SER A 533 -4.24 -37.29 22.64
CA SER A 533 -4.93 -38.58 22.64
C SER A 533 -6.35 -38.47 23.21
N ALA A 534 -7.27 -39.31 22.73
CA ALA A 534 -8.66 -39.33 23.18
C ALA A 534 -8.81 -39.63 24.69
N THR A 535 -7.85 -40.32 25.29
CA THR A 535 -7.83 -40.58 26.74
C THR A 535 -7.38 -39.38 27.57
N ALA A 536 -6.53 -38.52 27.01
CA ALA A 536 -6.07 -37.28 27.65
C ALA A 536 -6.96 -36.07 27.30
N TYR A 537 -7.90 -36.23 26.38
CA TYR A 537 -8.75 -35.14 25.89
C TYR A 537 -9.80 -34.73 26.92
N VAL A 538 -9.77 -33.44 27.30
CA VAL A 538 -10.79 -32.81 28.14
C VAL A 538 -11.56 -31.78 27.30
N PRO A 539 -12.88 -31.91 27.14
CA PRO A 539 -13.68 -30.96 26.37
C PRO A 539 -13.80 -29.62 27.09
N ASN A 540 -13.00 -28.65 26.64
CA ASN A 540 -13.13 -27.23 26.94
C ASN A 540 -12.94 -26.45 25.64
N ASP A 541 -13.21 -25.15 25.63
CA ASP A 541 -13.17 -24.38 24.39
C ASP A 541 -11.78 -24.31 23.74
N ALA A 542 -10.71 -24.25 24.54
CA ALA A 542 -9.34 -24.25 24.03
C ALA A 542 -8.96 -25.57 23.35
N ASN A 543 -9.34 -26.70 23.93
CA ASN A 543 -9.09 -28.06 23.42
C ASN A 543 -10.08 -28.46 22.31
N SER A 544 -11.25 -27.83 22.25
CA SER A 544 -12.27 -28.05 21.22
C SER A 544 -11.99 -27.24 19.95
N LEU A 545 -11.13 -26.22 20.03
CA LEU A 545 -10.77 -25.34 18.92
C LEU A 545 -10.26 -26.10 17.67
N PRO A 546 -9.34 -27.09 17.75
CA PRO A 546 -8.86 -27.83 16.59
C PRO A 546 -10.00 -28.49 15.79
N TRP A 547 -10.96 -29.08 16.49
CA TRP A 547 -12.10 -29.77 15.89
C TRP A 547 -13.07 -28.79 15.25
N ARG A 548 -13.36 -27.67 15.93
CA ARG A 548 -14.17 -26.57 15.38
C ARG A 548 -13.54 -25.96 14.12
N VAL A 549 -12.21 -25.82 14.10
CA VAL A 549 -11.46 -25.36 12.92
C VAL A 549 -11.64 -26.33 11.76
N LEU A 550 -11.50 -27.65 11.99
CA LEU A 550 -11.67 -28.67 10.94
C LEU A 550 -13.10 -28.70 10.38
N ASP A 551 -14.10 -28.65 11.26
CA ASP A 551 -15.51 -28.60 10.87
C ASP A 551 -15.79 -27.34 10.05
N LYS A 552 -15.27 -26.20 10.50
CA LYS A 552 -15.48 -24.93 9.81
C LYS A 552 -14.75 -24.88 8.46
N LEU A 553 -13.50 -25.33 8.37
CA LEU A 553 -12.77 -25.51 7.10
C LEU A 553 -13.55 -26.37 6.10
N SER A 554 -14.17 -27.46 6.57
CA SER A 554 -15.01 -28.31 5.72
C SER A 554 -16.28 -27.59 5.27
N SER A 555 -16.98 -26.93 6.19
CA SER A 555 -18.22 -26.19 5.91
C SER A 555 -18.01 -25.02 4.94
N MET A 556 -16.85 -24.36 5.00
CA MET A 556 -16.43 -23.26 4.13
C MET A 556 -15.68 -23.75 2.88
N ARG A 557 -15.66 -25.07 2.64
CA ARG A 557 -15.09 -25.71 1.45
C ARG A 557 -13.58 -25.45 1.25
N MET A 558 -12.82 -25.24 2.33
CA MET A 558 -11.37 -24.99 2.32
C MET A 558 -10.51 -26.26 2.43
N ARG A 559 -11.03 -27.42 2.01
CA ARG A 559 -10.32 -28.71 2.10
C ARG A 559 -9.01 -28.73 1.29
N LYS A 560 -8.90 -27.95 0.22
CA LYS A 560 -7.69 -27.90 -0.61
C LYS A 560 -6.57 -27.08 0.04
N HIS A 561 -6.92 -26.01 0.76
CA HIS A 561 -6.00 -25.27 1.61
C HIS A 561 -5.47 -26.16 2.73
N LEU A 562 -6.35 -26.93 3.37
CA LEU A 562 -5.95 -27.92 4.38
C LEU A 562 -5.00 -28.98 3.79
N SER A 563 -5.35 -29.58 2.62
CA SER A 563 -4.46 -30.53 1.94
C SER A 563 -3.09 -29.90 1.59
N LYS A 564 -3.06 -28.66 1.10
CA LYS A 564 -1.81 -27.95 0.83
C LYS A 564 -0.97 -27.76 2.10
N ALA A 565 -1.59 -27.36 3.21
CA ALA A 565 -0.92 -27.23 4.50
C ALA A 565 -0.37 -28.58 4.99
N CYS A 566 -1.16 -29.65 4.91
CA CYS A 566 -0.74 -31.02 5.21
C CYS A 566 0.48 -31.45 4.39
N GLY A 567 0.47 -31.22 3.07
CA GLY A 567 1.61 -31.54 2.21
C GLY A 567 2.89 -30.79 2.59
N LEU A 568 2.76 -29.53 3.02
CA LEU A 568 3.90 -28.75 3.51
C LEU A 568 4.38 -29.21 4.88
N TRP A 569 3.49 -29.49 5.84
CA TRP A 569 3.87 -30.03 7.15
C TRP A 569 4.55 -31.40 7.05
N VAL A 570 4.06 -32.28 6.16
CA VAL A 570 4.71 -33.57 5.87
C VAL A 570 6.10 -33.34 5.28
N LYS A 571 6.23 -32.45 4.29
CA LYS A 571 7.52 -32.10 3.68
C LYS A 571 8.53 -31.54 4.68
N TYR A 572 8.07 -30.76 5.66
CA TYR A 572 8.92 -30.16 6.70
C TYR A 572 9.09 -31.04 7.95
N GLY A 573 8.50 -32.25 7.99
CA GLY A 573 8.65 -33.17 9.12
C GLY A 573 7.91 -32.76 10.39
N VAL A 574 6.87 -31.91 10.29
CA VAL A 574 6.06 -31.48 11.42
C VAL A 574 5.09 -32.58 11.89
N ILE A 575 4.61 -33.42 10.97
CA ILE A 575 3.70 -34.53 11.29
C ILE A 575 4.51 -35.76 11.73
N THR A 576 4.37 -36.14 12.99
CA THR A 576 5.02 -37.31 13.62
C THR A 576 4.06 -38.49 13.74
N GLU A 577 4.59 -39.69 13.98
CA GLU A 577 3.76 -40.88 14.25
C GLU A 577 2.88 -40.73 15.49
N SER A 578 3.34 -40.00 16.51
CA SER A 578 2.55 -39.73 17.72
C SER A 578 1.29 -38.92 17.41
N ILE A 579 1.40 -37.86 16.59
CA ILE A 579 0.25 -37.05 16.18
C ILE A 579 -0.77 -37.90 15.41
N ILE A 580 -0.30 -38.81 14.55
CA ILE A 580 -1.19 -39.72 13.83
C ILE A 580 -1.90 -40.68 14.79
N SER A 581 -1.18 -41.24 15.78
CA SER A 581 -1.77 -42.11 16.79
C SER A 581 -2.82 -41.38 17.64
N ASP A 582 -2.52 -40.14 18.05
CA ASP A 582 -3.45 -39.28 18.78
C ASP A 582 -4.70 -38.99 17.95
N LEU A 583 -4.54 -38.61 16.69
CA LEU A 583 -5.64 -38.37 15.76
C LEU A 583 -6.51 -39.62 15.55
N GLN A 584 -5.88 -40.78 15.39
CA GLN A 584 -6.57 -42.06 15.22
C GLN A 584 -7.35 -42.47 16.48
N SER A 585 -6.87 -42.12 17.67
CA SER A 585 -7.56 -42.44 18.91
C SER A 585 -8.93 -41.75 19.06
N HIS A 586 -9.18 -40.67 18.31
CA HIS A 586 -10.48 -39.97 18.25
C HIS A 586 -11.47 -40.61 17.28
N ILE A 587 -11.09 -41.63 16.51
CA ILE A 587 -12.02 -42.38 15.67
C ILE A 587 -12.94 -43.21 16.60
N GLY A 588 -14.24 -42.98 16.50
CA GLY A 588 -15.25 -43.56 17.38
C GLY A 588 -15.66 -42.66 18.55
N THR A 589 -15.05 -41.49 18.72
CA THR A 589 -15.46 -40.48 19.72
C THR A 589 -16.29 -39.37 19.07
N ASN A 590 -16.70 -38.36 19.86
CA ASN A 590 -17.40 -37.17 19.36
C ASN A 590 -16.61 -36.39 18.29
N ASN A 591 -15.28 -36.53 18.27
CA ASN A 591 -14.40 -35.84 17.32
C ASN A 591 -14.11 -36.66 16.04
N THR A 592 -14.84 -37.76 15.82
CA THR A 592 -14.68 -38.68 14.68
C THR A 592 -14.61 -37.95 13.33
N ILE A 593 -15.55 -37.04 13.07
CA ILE A 593 -15.62 -36.37 11.77
C ILE A 593 -14.40 -35.47 11.55
N GLY A 594 -14.03 -34.67 12.54
CA GLY A 594 -12.80 -33.87 12.51
C GLY A 594 -11.56 -34.72 12.28
N ALA A 595 -11.43 -35.85 12.97
CA ALA A 595 -10.32 -36.78 12.79
C ALA A 595 -10.23 -37.28 11.34
N TRP A 596 -11.36 -37.70 10.75
CA TRP A 596 -11.42 -38.13 9.36
C TRP A 596 -11.16 -37.01 8.34
N ILE A 597 -11.54 -35.75 8.63
CA ILE A 597 -11.21 -34.60 7.77
C ILE A 597 -9.69 -34.43 7.65
N LEU A 598 -8.99 -34.45 8.78
CA LEU A 598 -7.54 -34.28 8.79
C LEU A 598 -6.80 -35.50 8.22
N LEU A 599 -7.26 -36.72 8.52
CA LEU A 599 -6.71 -37.95 7.93
C LEU A 599 -6.88 -37.96 6.40
N ALA A 600 -8.05 -37.55 5.89
CA ALA A 600 -8.28 -37.45 4.45
C ALA A 600 -7.30 -36.49 3.77
N ALA A 601 -7.00 -35.34 4.39
CA ALA A 601 -6.02 -34.39 3.88
C ALA A 601 -4.58 -34.92 3.95
N LEU A 602 -4.21 -35.62 5.03
CA LEU A 602 -2.87 -36.21 5.18
C LEU A 602 -2.63 -37.39 4.23
N ALA A 603 -3.65 -38.20 3.96
CA ALA A 603 -3.56 -39.39 3.09
C ALA A 603 -3.11 -39.05 1.67
N GLU A 604 -3.37 -37.82 1.20
CA GLU A 604 -2.92 -37.35 -0.12
C GLU A 604 -1.38 -37.20 -0.22
N HIS A 605 -0.69 -37.04 0.92
CA HIS A 605 0.74 -36.68 0.97
C HIS A 605 1.61 -37.69 1.72
N MET A 606 1.02 -38.57 2.53
CA MET A 606 1.74 -39.60 3.28
C MET A 606 0.94 -40.90 3.44
N LYS A 607 1.65 -42.00 3.73
CA LYS A 607 1.02 -43.26 4.11
C LYS A 607 0.61 -43.22 5.57
N ILE A 608 -0.65 -43.56 5.86
CA ILE A 608 -1.18 -43.56 7.23
C ILE A 608 -0.96 -44.95 7.87
N PRO A 609 -0.17 -45.06 8.95
CA PRO A 609 0.06 -46.32 9.66
C PRO A 609 -1.22 -46.85 10.34
N SER A 610 -1.28 -48.16 10.61
CA SER A 610 -2.31 -48.80 11.46
C SER A 610 -3.79 -48.57 11.08
N LEU A 611 -4.06 -48.15 9.85
CA LEU A 611 -5.42 -47.76 9.41
C LEU A 611 -6.42 -48.94 9.38
N VAL A 612 -5.94 -50.17 9.19
CA VAL A 612 -6.77 -51.37 9.04
C VAL A 612 -7.73 -51.57 10.24
N LYS A 613 -7.29 -51.22 11.45
CA LYS A 613 -8.12 -51.33 12.67
C LYS A 613 -9.36 -50.44 12.63
N TYR A 614 -9.30 -49.30 11.95
CA TYR A 614 -10.34 -48.27 11.95
C TYR A 614 -11.28 -48.34 10.74
N ILE A 615 -10.98 -49.21 9.78
CA ILE A 615 -11.76 -49.39 8.54
C ILE A 615 -12.37 -50.80 8.46
N SER A 616 -12.24 -51.65 9.49
CA SER A 616 -12.81 -53.00 9.49
C SER A 616 -14.29 -53.04 9.11
N ASP A 617 -15.06 -52.01 9.51
CA ASP A 617 -16.50 -51.91 9.32
C ASP A 617 -16.89 -51.10 8.06
N TYR A 618 -16.01 -51.06 7.06
CA TYR A 618 -16.19 -50.26 5.84
C TYR A 618 -17.51 -50.50 5.12
N LYS A 619 -18.07 -51.72 5.18
CA LYS A 619 -19.36 -52.06 4.55
C LYS A 619 -20.50 -51.24 5.15
N GLU A 620 -20.56 -51.15 6.48
CA GLU A 620 -21.57 -50.35 7.18
C GLU A 620 -21.36 -48.86 6.94
N ILE A 621 -20.11 -48.40 6.90
CA ILE A 621 -19.78 -47.00 6.63
C ILE A 621 -20.22 -46.61 5.21
N ILE A 622 -19.89 -47.41 4.20
CA ILE A 622 -20.23 -47.13 2.79
C ILE A 622 -21.76 -47.15 2.61
N ARG A 623 -22.46 -48.09 3.25
CA ARG A 623 -23.93 -48.20 3.21
C ARG A 623 -24.62 -46.92 3.69
N LYS A 624 -24.06 -46.21 4.68
CA LYS A 624 -24.61 -44.93 5.17
C LYS A 624 -24.63 -43.82 4.10
N ASN A 625 -23.74 -43.88 3.10
CA ASN A 625 -23.72 -42.95 1.96
C ASN A 625 -23.67 -41.45 2.34
N ASP A 626 -23.08 -41.14 3.49
CA ASP A 626 -23.05 -39.80 4.08
C ASP A 626 -21.68 -39.11 3.95
N PHE A 627 -21.53 -37.97 4.62
CA PHE A 627 -20.26 -37.23 4.64
C PHE A 627 -19.12 -38.02 5.31
N HIS A 628 -19.42 -38.84 6.33
CA HIS A 628 -18.42 -39.69 6.99
C HIS A 628 -17.89 -40.74 6.01
N ALA A 629 -18.78 -41.41 5.28
CA ALA A 629 -18.42 -42.36 4.22
C ALA A 629 -17.51 -41.71 3.16
N SER A 630 -17.78 -40.45 2.79
CA SER A 630 -16.96 -39.71 1.82
C SER A 630 -15.51 -39.55 2.26
N LEU A 631 -15.27 -39.28 3.55
CA LEU A 631 -13.93 -39.09 4.11
C LEU A 631 -13.17 -40.41 4.21
N VAL A 632 -13.86 -41.48 4.63
CA VAL A 632 -13.26 -42.83 4.73
C VAL A 632 -12.87 -43.34 3.34
N LEU A 633 -13.75 -43.19 2.35
CA LEU A 633 -13.43 -43.53 0.95
C LEU A 633 -12.24 -42.71 0.43
N HIS A 634 -12.12 -41.44 0.82
CA HIS A 634 -10.98 -40.61 0.43
C HIS A 634 -9.66 -41.09 1.01
N VAL A 635 -9.64 -41.50 2.29
CA VAL A 635 -8.45 -42.12 2.87
C VAL A 635 -8.16 -43.48 2.21
N LEU A 636 -9.19 -44.30 1.97
CA LEU A 636 -9.06 -45.61 1.32
C LEU A 636 -8.41 -45.51 -0.06
N ARG A 637 -8.74 -44.47 -0.84
CA ARG A 637 -8.14 -44.19 -2.16
C ARG A 637 -6.62 -44.21 -2.15
N TYR A 638 -5.98 -43.81 -1.05
CA TYR A 638 -4.52 -43.76 -0.91
C TYR A 638 -3.96 -44.88 -0.04
N ALA A 639 -4.76 -45.47 0.84
CA ALA A 639 -4.29 -46.40 1.86
C ALA A 639 -4.54 -47.89 1.55
N TRP A 640 -5.27 -48.23 0.49
CA TRP A 640 -5.60 -49.62 0.13
C TRP A 640 -4.35 -50.52 0.01
N SER A 641 -3.18 -50.00 -0.39
CA SER A 641 -1.97 -50.80 -0.62
C SER A 641 -1.40 -51.48 0.64
N VAL A 642 -1.84 -51.08 1.83
CA VAL A 642 -1.38 -51.62 3.12
C VAL A 642 -2.26 -52.80 3.57
N MET A 643 -3.35 -53.08 2.85
CA MET A 643 -4.34 -54.10 3.21
C MET A 643 -3.97 -55.48 2.64
N LYS A 644 -4.43 -56.55 3.31
CA LYS A 644 -4.21 -57.93 2.86
C LYS A 644 -5.04 -58.23 1.60
N ARG A 645 -4.58 -59.18 0.79
CA ARG A 645 -5.20 -59.58 -0.48
C ARG A 645 -6.68 -59.94 -0.34
N ASP A 646 -7.02 -60.80 0.63
CA ASP A 646 -8.40 -61.26 0.84
C ASP A 646 -9.35 -60.10 1.16
N TYR A 647 -8.87 -59.12 1.93
CA TYR A 647 -9.64 -57.93 2.28
C TYR A 647 -9.85 -57.01 1.08
N LEU A 648 -8.85 -56.88 0.20
CA LEU A 648 -8.96 -56.12 -1.05
C LEU A 648 -9.93 -56.77 -2.03
N GLU A 649 -9.94 -58.10 -2.12
CA GLU A 649 -10.89 -58.85 -2.95
C GLU A 649 -12.34 -58.67 -2.45
N ASP A 650 -12.57 -58.76 -1.13
CA ASP A 650 -13.88 -58.52 -0.51
C ASP A 650 -14.35 -57.06 -0.69
N LEU A 651 -13.45 -56.08 -0.50
CA LEU A 651 -13.74 -54.66 -0.73
C LEU A 651 -14.10 -54.38 -2.19
N TYR A 652 -13.35 -54.95 -3.14
CA TYR A 652 -13.63 -54.82 -4.57
C TYR A 652 -15.02 -55.37 -4.90
N GLN A 653 -15.32 -56.60 -4.49
CA GLN A 653 -16.61 -57.24 -4.75
C GLN A 653 -17.77 -56.45 -4.16
N HIS A 654 -17.65 -55.99 -2.91
CA HIS A 654 -18.70 -55.22 -2.26
C HIS A 654 -18.93 -53.88 -2.95
N LEU A 655 -17.88 -53.10 -3.25
CA LEU A 655 -18.00 -51.81 -3.93
C LEU A 655 -18.59 -51.97 -5.34
N TYR A 656 -18.12 -52.96 -6.09
CA TYR A 656 -18.64 -53.24 -7.44
C TYR A 656 -20.11 -53.64 -7.41
N GLN A 657 -20.52 -54.47 -6.44
CA GLN A 657 -21.94 -54.80 -6.23
C GLN A 657 -22.78 -53.57 -5.88
N CYS A 658 -22.32 -52.71 -4.97
CA CYS A 658 -23.05 -51.48 -4.62
C CYS A 658 -23.25 -50.56 -5.82
N ILE A 659 -22.27 -50.47 -6.73
CA ILE A 659 -22.37 -49.69 -7.96
C ILE A 659 -23.32 -50.34 -8.96
N CYS A 660 -23.28 -51.67 -9.11
CA CYS A 660 -24.22 -52.41 -9.99
C CYS A 660 -25.69 -52.20 -9.58
N HIS A 661 -25.97 -52.09 -8.28
CA HIS A 661 -27.31 -51.86 -7.74
C HIS A 661 -27.66 -50.37 -7.61
N PHE A 662 -26.79 -49.46 -8.08
CA PHE A 662 -26.96 -48.01 -7.95
C PHE A 662 -27.23 -47.56 -6.50
N GLU A 663 -26.56 -48.16 -5.52
CA GLU A 663 -26.74 -47.83 -4.09
C GLU A 663 -25.84 -46.67 -3.64
N ILE A 664 -24.78 -46.37 -4.39
CA ILE A 664 -23.79 -45.33 -4.06
C ILE A 664 -24.31 -43.95 -4.43
N ASN A 665 -24.20 -42.99 -3.51
CA ASN A 665 -24.51 -41.58 -3.77
C ASN A 665 -23.65 -41.03 -4.93
N PHE A 666 -24.24 -40.24 -5.83
CA PHE A 666 -23.58 -39.77 -7.04
C PHE A 666 -22.24 -39.05 -6.81
N ASN A 667 -22.12 -38.30 -5.71
CA ASN A 667 -20.87 -37.61 -5.34
C ASN A 667 -19.72 -38.56 -4.95
N LEU A 668 -20.03 -39.82 -4.63
CA LEU A 668 -19.07 -40.84 -4.21
C LEU A 668 -18.71 -41.81 -5.33
N ILE A 669 -19.49 -41.84 -6.42
CA ILE A 669 -19.28 -42.78 -7.53
C ILE A 669 -17.85 -42.66 -8.07
N SER A 670 -17.39 -41.44 -8.37
CA SER A 670 -16.03 -41.22 -8.90
C SER A 670 -14.94 -41.82 -8.02
N ILE A 671 -15.05 -41.66 -6.68
CA ILE A 671 -14.01 -42.15 -5.77
C ILE A 671 -14.05 -43.66 -5.62
N CYS A 672 -15.23 -44.27 -5.68
CA CYS A 672 -15.37 -45.72 -5.71
C CYS A 672 -14.74 -46.33 -6.96
N PHE A 673 -14.94 -45.73 -8.15
CA PHE A 673 -14.29 -46.19 -9.39
C PHE A 673 -12.76 -46.06 -9.32
N ASP A 674 -12.23 -44.98 -8.73
CA ASP A 674 -10.79 -44.81 -8.52
C ASP A 674 -10.22 -45.92 -7.62
N ILE A 675 -10.93 -46.27 -6.54
CA ILE A 675 -10.56 -47.36 -5.63
C ILE A 675 -10.61 -48.71 -6.37
N LEU A 676 -11.71 -49.02 -7.06
CA LEU A 676 -11.86 -50.27 -7.82
C LEU A 676 -10.73 -50.47 -8.83
N ASN A 677 -10.45 -49.43 -9.64
CA ASN A 677 -9.37 -49.46 -10.61
C ASN A 677 -8.00 -49.67 -9.95
N SER A 678 -7.75 -48.99 -8.83
CA SER A 678 -6.48 -49.11 -8.10
C SER A 678 -6.27 -50.51 -7.51
N ILE A 679 -7.33 -51.09 -6.92
CA ILE A 679 -7.32 -52.45 -6.37
C ILE A 679 -7.09 -53.49 -7.48
N LEU A 680 -7.83 -53.41 -8.59
CA LEU A 680 -7.68 -54.33 -9.72
C LEU A 680 -6.26 -54.33 -10.29
N ARG A 681 -5.70 -53.13 -10.51
CA ARG A 681 -4.32 -52.98 -11.01
C ARG A 681 -3.31 -53.62 -10.05
N HIS A 682 -3.53 -53.52 -8.75
CA HIS A 682 -2.67 -54.14 -7.75
C HIS A 682 -2.80 -55.66 -7.67
N LEU A 683 -4.03 -56.18 -7.66
CA LEU A 683 -4.30 -57.61 -7.50
C LEU A 683 -3.92 -58.45 -8.73
N HIS A 684 -4.09 -57.91 -9.93
CA HIS A 684 -4.02 -58.68 -11.19
C HIS A 684 -2.97 -58.17 -12.20
N GLY A 685 -2.24 -57.09 -11.91
CA GLY A 685 -1.16 -56.57 -12.76
C GLY A 685 -1.61 -56.36 -14.22
N ASN A 686 -0.89 -56.92 -15.19
CA ASN A 686 -1.21 -56.77 -16.63
C ASN A 686 -2.53 -57.45 -17.06
N LYS A 687 -3.09 -58.39 -16.28
CA LYS A 687 -4.40 -59.01 -16.58
C LYS A 687 -5.59 -58.15 -16.10
N SER A 688 -5.32 -57.06 -15.38
CA SER A 688 -6.36 -56.17 -14.83
C SER A 688 -7.13 -55.40 -15.90
N SER A 689 -6.50 -55.08 -17.04
CA SER A 689 -7.14 -54.28 -18.11
C SER A 689 -8.34 -54.97 -18.74
N CYS A 690 -8.23 -56.26 -19.04
CA CYS A 690 -9.32 -57.04 -19.65
C CYS A 690 -10.49 -57.28 -18.67
N SER A 691 -10.18 -57.56 -17.40
CA SER A 691 -11.21 -57.71 -16.36
C SER A 691 -11.95 -56.40 -16.09
N MET A 692 -11.21 -55.29 -15.99
CA MET A 692 -11.77 -53.95 -15.82
C MET A 692 -12.68 -53.62 -17.01
N GLU A 693 -12.22 -53.80 -18.24
CA GLU A 693 -13.01 -53.47 -19.42
C GLU A 693 -14.34 -54.24 -19.50
N SER A 694 -14.33 -55.54 -19.20
CA SER A 694 -15.56 -56.35 -19.12
C SER A 694 -16.50 -55.88 -18.01
N ASP A 695 -15.98 -55.57 -16.82
CA ASP A 695 -16.78 -55.09 -15.70
C ASP A 695 -17.40 -53.72 -15.98
N MET A 696 -16.63 -52.81 -16.59
CA MET A 696 -17.11 -51.49 -16.99
C MET A 696 -18.16 -51.60 -18.10
N GLU A 697 -17.96 -52.47 -19.09
CA GLU A 697 -18.94 -52.68 -20.17
C GLU A 697 -20.28 -53.19 -19.63
N LYS A 698 -20.25 -54.08 -18.63
CA LYS A 698 -21.46 -54.54 -17.93
C LYS A 698 -22.16 -53.38 -17.20
N LEU A 699 -21.41 -52.57 -16.46
CA LEU A 699 -21.96 -51.39 -15.77
C LEU A 699 -22.56 -50.37 -16.74
N MET A 700 -21.93 -50.15 -17.89
CA MET A 700 -22.47 -49.29 -18.93
C MET A 700 -23.80 -49.82 -19.44
N LYS A 701 -23.90 -51.11 -19.80
CA LYS A 701 -25.15 -51.72 -20.28
C LYS A 701 -26.28 -51.63 -19.25
N LEU A 702 -25.98 -51.91 -17.99
CA LEU A 702 -26.96 -51.75 -16.89
C LEU A 702 -27.42 -50.30 -16.77
N SER A 703 -26.50 -49.35 -16.84
CA SER A 703 -26.83 -47.92 -16.75
C SER A 703 -27.61 -47.42 -17.96
N GLU A 704 -27.30 -47.89 -19.17
CA GLU A 704 -28.05 -47.54 -20.39
C GLU A 704 -29.46 -48.11 -20.37
N THR A 705 -29.65 -49.30 -19.80
CA THR A 705 -30.99 -49.89 -19.62
C THR A 705 -31.83 -49.01 -18.69
N GLU A 706 -31.28 -48.64 -17.53
CA GLU A 706 -31.96 -47.75 -16.58
C GLU A 706 -32.26 -46.34 -17.16
N ILE A 707 -31.39 -45.82 -18.04
CA ILE A 707 -31.62 -44.54 -18.73
C ILE A 707 -32.66 -44.68 -19.85
N GLN A 708 -32.74 -45.84 -20.50
CA GLN A 708 -33.75 -46.10 -21.52
C GLN A 708 -35.15 -46.18 -20.90
N ASP A 709 -35.25 -46.79 -19.72
CA ASP A 709 -36.49 -46.91 -18.93
C ASP A 709 -37.00 -45.55 -18.42
N LEU A 710 -36.17 -44.50 -18.45
CA LEU A 710 -36.55 -43.13 -18.07
C LEU A 710 -37.69 -42.55 -18.94
N LEU A 711 -37.85 -43.05 -20.16
CA LEU A 711 -38.91 -42.63 -21.09
C LEU A 711 -40.16 -43.52 -21.02
N GLU A 712 -40.15 -44.57 -20.21
CA GLU A 712 -41.30 -45.45 -20.00
C GLU A 712 -42.12 -44.94 -18.79
N ASP A 713 -43.44 -44.79 -18.95
CA ASP A 713 -44.39 -44.24 -17.95
C ASP A 713 -44.48 -45.10 -16.67
N SER A 714 -43.44 -45.12 -15.84
CA SER A 714 -43.41 -45.84 -14.57
C SER A 714 -43.65 -44.89 -13.38
N ALA A 715 -44.77 -45.11 -12.68
CA ALA A 715 -45.35 -44.21 -11.68
C ALA A 715 -44.72 -44.28 -10.27
N ASN A 716 -43.43 -44.64 -10.13
CA ASN A 716 -42.81 -44.87 -8.82
C ASN A 716 -41.79 -43.77 -8.41
N PHE A 717 -42.15 -42.98 -7.39
CA PHE A 717 -41.34 -41.87 -6.86
C PHE A 717 -39.97 -42.25 -6.24
N THR A 718 -39.76 -43.52 -5.83
CA THR A 718 -38.47 -44.02 -5.30
C THR A 718 -37.39 -44.18 -6.38
N GLN A 719 -37.77 -44.11 -7.66
CA GLN A 719 -36.89 -44.36 -8.79
C GLN A 719 -35.98 -43.14 -9.10
N ASN A 720 -36.41 -41.92 -8.78
CA ASN A 720 -35.74 -40.65 -9.11
C ASN A 720 -34.25 -40.55 -8.72
N THR A 721 -33.83 -41.24 -7.65
CA THR A 721 -32.41 -41.27 -7.23
C THR A 721 -31.58 -42.30 -8.00
N VAL A 722 -32.21 -43.35 -8.53
CA VAL A 722 -31.55 -44.44 -9.25
C VAL A 722 -31.11 -43.97 -10.64
N GLN A 723 -31.96 -43.27 -11.39
CA GLN A 723 -31.57 -42.82 -12.74
C GLN A 723 -30.42 -41.80 -12.70
N MET A 724 -30.39 -40.91 -11.70
CA MET A 724 -29.26 -40.01 -11.50
C MET A 724 -27.96 -40.78 -11.26
N ARG A 725 -27.99 -41.78 -10.37
CA ARG A 725 -26.83 -42.64 -10.12
C ARG A 725 -26.43 -43.42 -11.37
N ALA A 726 -27.38 -43.89 -12.17
CA ALA A 726 -27.11 -44.54 -13.46
C ALA A 726 -26.41 -43.62 -14.46
N ILE A 727 -26.84 -42.35 -14.60
CA ILE A 727 -26.18 -41.36 -15.47
C ILE A 727 -24.72 -41.14 -15.05
N PHE A 728 -24.47 -40.96 -13.74
CA PHE A 728 -23.10 -40.78 -13.24
C PHE A 728 -22.25 -42.06 -13.35
N THR A 729 -22.82 -43.22 -13.03
CA THR A 729 -22.16 -44.53 -13.20
C THR A 729 -21.78 -44.76 -14.66
N LEU A 730 -22.69 -44.52 -15.60
CA LEU A 730 -22.40 -44.61 -17.04
C LEU A 730 -21.23 -43.71 -17.43
N GLY A 731 -21.26 -42.46 -16.97
CA GLY A 731 -20.21 -41.48 -17.23
C GLY A 731 -18.84 -41.94 -16.74
N HIS A 732 -18.74 -42.32 -15.48
CA HIS A 732 -17.49 -42.78 -14.89
C HIS A 732 -17.03 -44.13 -15.47
N ALA A 733 -17.91 -45.13 -15.61
CA ALA A 733 -17.56 -46.42 -16.21
C ALA A 733 -17.01 -46.27 -17.62
N SER A 734 -17.59 -45.35 -18.41
CA SER A 734 -17.13 -45.08 -19.77
C SER A 734 -15.68 -44.55 -19.83
N LEU A 735 -15.19 -43.87 -18.80
CA LEU A 735 -13.81 -43.36 -18.76
C LEU A 735 -12.78 -44.50 -18.64
N PHE A 736 -13.20 -45.68 -18.18
CA PHE A 736 -12.34 -46.85 -17.95
C PHE A 736 -12.51 -47.97 -18.99
N CYS A 737 -13.26 -47.72 -20.07
CA CYS A 737 -13.44 -48.69 -21.16
C CYS A 737 -13.26 -48.04 -22.54
N THR A 738 -13.11 -48.85 -23.58
CA THR A 738 -13.10 -48.36 -24.98
C THR A 738 -14.48 -48.29 -25.62
N SER A 739 -15.47 -48.95 -25.01
CA SER A 739 -16.86 -48.96 -25.47
C SER A 739 -17.46 -47.56 -25.54
N LYS A 740 -18.24 -47.33 -26.60
CA LYS A 740 -19.00 -46.10 -26.80
C LYS A 740 -20.39 -46.28 -26.23
N ILE A 741 -20.94 -45.22 -25.66
CA ILE A 741 -22.37 -45.20 -25.32
C ILE A 741 -23.20 -45.28 -26.61
N SER A 742 -24.36 -45.91 -26.52
CA SER A 742 -25.26 -46.11 -27.64
C SER A 742 -25.81 -44.78 -28.18
N SER A 743 -26.15 -44.76 -29.46
CA SER A 743 -26.71 -43.57 -30.11
C SER A 743 -28.09 -43.20 -29.55
N SER A 744 -28.85 -44.18 -29.05
CA SER A 744 -30.14 -43.95 -28.38
C SER A 744 -29.93 -43.18 -27.08
N THR A 745 -29.02 -43.63 -26.20
CA THR A 745 -28.69 -42.92 -24.95
C THR A 745 -28.25 -41.48 -25.22
N LEU A 746 -27.37 -41.25 -26.21
CA LEU A 746 -26.96 -39.89 -26.60
C LEU A 746 -28.14 -39.01 -27.02
N GLN A 747 -29.09 -39.58 -27.77
CA GLN A 747 -30.28 -38.87 -28.22
C GLN A 747 -31.23 -38.56 -27.06
N ILE A 748 -31.43 -39.52 -26.14
CA ILE A 748 -32.24 -39.32 -24.93
C ILE A 748 -31.67 -38.16 -24.10
N LEU A 749 -30.38 -38.19 -23.80
CA LEU A 749 -29.70 -37.13 -23.04
C LEU A 749 -29.75 -35.78 -23.76
N GLY A 750 -29.62 -35.76 -25.09
CA GLY A 750 -29.80 -34.56 -25.90
C GLY A 750 -31.22 -34.00 -25.83
N ASN A 751 -32.23 -34.87 -25.87
CA ASN A 751 -33.63 -34.50 -25.75
C ASN A 751 -33.97 -33.96 -24.35
N LEU A 752 -33.38 -34.52 -23.28
CA LEU A 752 -33.50 -33.97 -21.92
C LEU A 752 -33.09 -32.50 -21.83
N LEU A 753 -32.15 -32.05 -22.67
CA LEU A 753 -31.66 -30.67 -22.70
C LEU A 753 -32.42 -29.77 -23.68
N LEU A 754 -32.80 -30.30 -24.85
CA LEU A 754 -33.39 -29.50 -25.92
C LEU A 754 -34.92 -29.45 -25.90
N GLN A 755 -35.56 -30.48 -25.35
CA GLN A 755 -36.99 -30.74 -25.41
C GLN A 755 -37.59 -30.98 -24.01
N TRP A 756 -37.05 -30.28 -23.00
CA TRP A 756 -37.46 -30.46 -21.60
C TRP A 756 -38.96 -30.29 -21.38
N GLU A 757 -39.57 -29.29 -22.02
CA GLU A 757 -40.99 -28.97 -21.83
C GLU A 757 -41.96 -30.01 -22.42
N SER A 758 -41.48 -30.91 -23.29
CA SER A 758 -42.29 -31.98 -23.88
C SER A 758 -42.14 -33.32 -23.18
N LEU A 759 -41.38 -33.39 -22.07
CA LEU A 759 -41.20 -34.62 -21.29
C LEU A 759 -42.32 -34.82 -20.26
N PRO A 760 -42.59 -36.07 -19.85
CA PRO A 760 -43.54 -36.38 -18.79
C PRO A 760 -43.25 -35.62 -17.49
N ASP A 761 -44.29 -35.25 -16.74
CA ASP A 761 -44.15 -34.51 -15.46
C ASP A 761 -43.32 -35.28 -14.44
N THR A 762 -43.43 -36.61 -14.42
CA THR A 762 -42.62 -37.51 -13.57
C THR A 762 -41.12 -37.31 -13.78
N VAL A 763 -40.68 -37.13 -15.04
CA VAL A 763 -39.28 -36.86 -15.39
C VAL A 763 -38.89 -35.43 -15.02
N ARG A 764 -39.81 -34.47 -15.19
CA ARG A 764 -39.56 -33.06 -14.88
C ARG A 764 -39.43 -32.76 -13.39
N GLU A 765 -39.99 -33.61 -12.53
CA GLU A 765 -39.86 -33.52 -11.08
C GLU A 765 -38.50 -34.00 -10.55
N ILE A 766 -37.71 -34.72 -11.37
CA ILE A 766 -36.38 -35.19 -11.00
C ILE A 766 -35.40 -34.02 -10.96
N ARG A 767 -35.06 -33.59 -9.73
CA ARG A 767 -34.09 -32.50 -9.51
C ARG A 767 -32.72 -32.86 -10.09
N ASP A 768 -32.07 -31.87 -10.69
CA ASP A 768 -30.72 -31.92 -11.25
C ASP A 768 -30.49 -32.92 -12.40
N LEU A 769 -31.53 -33.58 -12.91
CA LEU A 769 -31.43 -34.53 -14.02
C LEU A 769 -30.81 -33.92 -15.28
N GLN A 770 -31.29 -32.74 -15.68
CA GLN A 770 -30.73 -32.01 -16.81
C GLN A 770 -29.26 -31.62 -16.56
N ALA A 771 -28.93 -31.19 -15.35
CA ALA A 771 -27.58 -30.77 -14.98
C ALA A 771 -26.59 -31.95 -15.03
N SER A 772 -27.05 -33.15 -14.67
CA SER A 772 -26.28 -34.41 -14.81
C SER A 772 -26.15 -34.87 -16.25
N ALA A 773 -27.20 -34.70 -17.07
CA ALA A 773 -27.12 -34.99 -18.51
C ALA A 773 -26.03 -34.13 -19.19
N VAL A 774 -25.92 -32.85 -18.83
CA VAL A 774 -24.82 -31.98 -19.30
C VAL A 774 -23.45 -32.56 -18.93
N VAL A 775 -23.27 -32.99 -17.69
CA VAL A 775 -22.02 -33.57 -17.19
C VAL A 775 -21.64 -34.83 -17.97
N LEU A 776 -22.58 -35.78 -18.13
CA LEU A 776 -22.33 -37.02 -18.87
C LEU A 776 -22.00 -36.73 -20.35
N LEU A 777 -22.76 -35.87 -21.01
CA LEU A 777 -22.50 -35.48 -22.39
C LEU A 777 -21.14 -34.80 -22.56
N CYS A 778 -20.72 -33.98 -21.58
CA CYS A 778 -19.39 -33.40 -21.54
C CYS A 778 -18.31 -34.49 -21.43
N GLN A 779 -18.45 -35.45 -20.51
CA GLN A 779 -17.51 -36.55 -20.36
C GLN A 779 -17.36 -37.35 -21.66
N GLN A 780 -18.46 -37.62 -22.38
CA GLN A 780 -18.39 -38.28 -23.69
C GLN A 780 -17.77 -37.41 -24.78
N ALA A 781 -18.11 -36.12 -24.81
CA ALA A 781 -17.50 -35.16 -25.72
C ALA A 781 -15.99 -35.08 -25.53
N LEU A 782 -15.51 -35.14 -24.29
CA LEU A 782 -14.08 -35.17 -24.00
C LEU A 782 -13.40 -36.44 -24.52
N ARG A 783 -14.11 -37.58 -24.64
CA ARG A 783 -13.56 -38.85 -25.16
C ARG A 783 -13.54 -38.90 -26.69
N ASP A 784 -14.58 -38.40 -27.37
CA ASP A 784 -14.77 -38.54 -28.81
C ASP A 784 -15.10 -37.18 -29.47
N ARG A 785 -14.27 -36.80 -30.46
CA ARG A 785 -14.42 -35.54 -31.22
C ARG A 785 -15.74 -35.47 -31.99
N GLU A 786 -16.26 -36.59 -32.50
CA GLU A 786 -17.53 -36.60 -33.24
C GLU A 786 -18.72 -36.41 -32.28
N VAL A 787 -18.61 -36.92 -31.05
CA VAL A 787 -19.59 -36.61 -29.99
C VAL A 787 -19.49 -35.14 -29.60
N ALA A 788 -18.28 -34.60 -29.42
CA ALA A 788 -18.08 -33.17 -29.13
C ALA A 788 -18.73 -32.27 -30.19
N LYS A 789 -18.52 -32.55 -31.48
CA LYS A 789 -19.17 -31.79 -32.58
C LYS A 789 -20.69 -31.76 -32.48
N LYS A 790 -21.32 -32.85 -32.00
CA LYS A 790 -22.78 -32.94 -31.83
C LYS A 790 -23.27 -32.24 -30.56
N VAL A 791 -22.50 -32.35 -29.48
CA VAL A 791 -22.88 -31.87 -28.13
C VAL A 791 -22.59 -30.38 -27.93
N THR A 792 -21.47 -29.84 -28.44
CA THR A 792 -21.11 -28.43 -28.24
C THR A 792 -22.20 -27.44 -28.69
N PRO A 793 -22.90 -27.63 -29.84
CA PRO A 793 -24.03 -26.78 -30.22
C PRO A 793 -25.21 -26.84 -29.24
N ILE A 794 -25.43 -27.98 -28.58
CA ILE A 794 -26.47 -28.14 -27.55
C ILE A 794 -26.15 -27.22 -26.37
N PHE A 795 -24.90 -27.25 -25.87
CA PHE A 795 -24.47 -26.38 -24.79
C PHE A 795 -24.50 -24.90 -25.17
N GLY A 796 -24.08 -24.56 -26.39
CA GLY A 796 -24.22 -23.19 -26.91
C GLY A 796 -25.68 -22.71 -26.92
N LYS A 797 -26.62 -23.56 -27.33
CA LYS A 797 -28.06 -23.23 -27.29
C LYS A 797 -28.58 -23.05 -25.86
N LEU A 798 -28.11 -23.86 -24.90
CA LEU A 798 -28.46 -23.68 -23.49
C LEU A 798 -27.96 -22.34 -22.94
N MET A 799 -26.77 -21.88 -23.35
CA MET A 799 -26.26 -20.56 -22.94
C MET A 799 -27.12 -19.40 -23.44
N ARG A 800 -27.77 -19.55 -24.60
CA ARG A 800 -28.67 -18.54 -25.19
C ARG A 800 -30.04 -18.46 -24.55
N GLN A 801 -30.46 -19.49 -23.80
CA GLN A 801 -31.76 -19.48 -23.15
C GLN A 801 -31.77 -18.47 -22.00
N GLU A 802 -32.83 -17.65 -21.94
CA GLU A 802 -33.06 -16.76 -20.81
C GLU A 802 -33.42 -17.58 -19.57
N THR A 803 -32.84 -17.19 -18.43
CA THR A 803 -33.12 -17.80 -17.13
C THR A 803 -34.55 -17.45 -16.73
N SER A 804 -35.50 -18.38 -16.99
CA SER A 804 -36.93 -18.21 -16.66
C SER A 804 -37.18 -18.09 -15.15
N PRO A 805 -38.34 -17.57 -14.71
CA PRO A 805 -38.67 -17.35 -13.29
C PRO A 805 -38.65 -18.57 -12.36
N ASN A 806 -38.46 -19.80 -12.85
CA ASN A 806 -38.11 -20.94 -12.00
C ASN A 806 -36.57 -21.02 -11.81
N PRO A 807 -36.00 -20.49 -10.71
CA PRO A 807 -34.61 -20.02 -10.71
C PRO A 807 -33.56 -21.12 -10.52
N LEU A 808 -33.90 -22.22 -9.84
CA LEU A 808 -32.90 -23.18 -9.34
C LEU A 808 -32.41 -24.16 -10.43
N MET A 809 -33.32 -24.70 -11.23
CA MET A 809 -32.98 -25.77 -12.18
C MET A 809 -32.29 -25.27 -13.44
N LYS A 810 -32.68 -24.11 -13.99
CA LYS A 810 -32.00 -23.53 -15.16
C LYS A 810 -30.61 -22.96 -14.82
N THR A 811 -30.41 -22.53 -13.57
CA THR A 811 -29.10 -22.03 -13.12
C THR A 811 -28.05 -23.13 -13.11
N SER A 812 -28.33 -24.30 -12.53
CA SER A 812 -27.37 -25.41 -12.48
C SER A 812 -27.03 -25.95 -13.86
N VAL A 813 -28.03 -26.07 -14.75
CA VAL A 813 -27.84 -26.47 -16.15
C VAL A 813 -26.92 -25.48 -16.89
N LYS A 814 -27.15 -24.17 -16.75
CA LYS A 814 -26.35 -23.14 -17.43
C LYS A 814 -24.91 -23.08 -16.91
N ILE A 815 -24.71 -23.18 -15.59
CA ILE A 815 -23.37 -23.25 -14.99
C ILE A 815 -22.63 -24.51 -15.48
N ASN A 816 -23.29 -25.67 -15.47
CA ASN A 816 -22.68 -26.91 -15.95
C ASN A 816 -22.41 -26.86 -17.46
N ALA A 817 -23.28 -26.24 -18.26
CA ALA A 817 -23.05 -26.07 -19.70
C ALA A 817 -21.86 -25.15 -19.98
N ALA A 818 -21.71 -24.07 -19.22
CA ALA A 818 -20.54 -23.20 -19.30
C ALA A 818 -19.24 -23.94 -18.93
N LYS A 819 -19.26 -24.72 -17.83
CA LYS A 819 -18.12 -25.57 -17.44
C LYS A 819 -17.81 -26.62 -18.49
N ALA A 820 -18.83 -27.24 -19.08
CA ALA A 820 -18.65 -28.23 -20.13
C ALA A 820 -18.03 -27.60 -21.39
N LEU A 821 -18.46 -26.40 -21.79
CA LEU A 821 -17.82 -25.65 -22.87
C LEU A 821 -16.37 -25.32 -22.52
N ALA A 822 -16.06 -24.94 -21.28
CA ALA A 822 -14.69 -24.68 -20.83
C ALA A 822 -13.82 -25.94 -20.90
N ASP A 823 -14.29 -27.08 -20.40
CA ASP A 823 -13.57 -28.36 -20.44
C ASP A 823 -13.34 -28.82 -21.89
N ILE A 824 -14.34 -28.69 -22.76
CA ILE A 824 -14.18 -28.97 -24.19
C ILE A 824 -13.20 -27.98 -24.83
N CYS A 825 -13.15 -26.73 -24.38
CA CYS A 825 -12.23 -25.71 -24.90
C CYS A 825 -10.75 -26.08 -24.66
N VAL A 826 -10.45 -26.74 -23.54
CA VAL A 826 -9.09 -27.22 -23.21
C VAL A 826 -8.59 -28.24 -24.25
N ARG A 827 -9.47 -29.12 -24.73
CA ARG A 827 -9.10 -30.22 -25.65
C ARG A 827 -9.38 -29.91 -27.14
N PHE A 828 -10.47 -29.22 -27.42
CA PHE A 828 -11.02 -28.96 -28.76
C PHE A 828 -11.41 -27.49 -28.93
N THR A 829 -10.48 -26.57 -28.66
CA THR A 829 -10.69 -25.10 -28.66
C THR A 829 -11.50 -24.58 -29.85
N GLY A 830 -11.17 -25.01 -31.08
CA GLY A 830 -11.87 -24.56 -32.29
C GLY A 830 -13.35 -24.95 -32.40
N LEU A 831 -13.83 -25.89 -31.57
CA LEU A 831 -15.28 -26.18 -31.47
C LEU A 831 -16.00 -25.18 -30.57
N VAL A 832 -15.30 -24.55 -29.62
CA VAL A 832 -15.89 -23.68 -28.60
C VAL A 832 -15.78 -22.20 -28.96
N GLU A 833 -14.77 -21.80 -29.74
CA GLU A 833 -14.59 -20.42 -30.23
C GLU A 833 -15.87 -19.73 -30.75
N PRO A 834 -16.75 -20.40 -31.54
CA PRO A 834 -18.00 -19.80 -32.01
C PRO A 834 -19.03 -19.46 -30.91
N TYR A 835 -18.89 -20.03 -29.71
CA TYR A 835 -19.79 -19.86 -28.57
C TYR A 835 -19.21 -18.95 -27.47
N LEU A 836 -17.99 -18.41 -27.66
CA LEU A 836 -17.43 -17.40 -26.74
C LEU A 836 -18.32 -16.16 -26.59
N PRO A 837 -18.97 -15.64 -27.66
CA PRO A 837 -20.04 -14.64 -27.55
C PRO A 837 -21.13 -15.00 -26.52
N ASP A 838 -21.63 -16.23 -26.56
CA ASP A 838 -22.72 -16.70 -25.70
C ASP A 838 -22.27 -16.76 -24.22
N LEU A 839 -21.01 -17.11 -23.97
CA LEU A 839 -20.39 -17.02 -22.65
C LEU A 839 -20.26 -15.55 -22.20
N CYS A 840 -19.86 -14.64 -23.09
CA CYS A 840 -19.74 -13.21 -22.77
C CYS A 840 -21.09 -12.62 -22.35
N ILE A 841 -22.15 -12.91 -23.10
CA ILE A 841 -23.53 -12.50 -22.77
C ILE A 841 -23.91 -13.00 -21.36
N SER A 842 -23.51 -14.22 -21.01
CA SER A 842 -23.81 -14.83 -19.71
C SER A 842 -23.09 -14.16 -18.53
N MET A 843 -22.08 -13.31 -18.78
CA MET A 843 -21.56 -12.40 -17.75
C MET A 843 -22.60 -11.37 -17.29
N LYS A 844 -23.69 -11.17 -18.03
CA LYS A 844 -24.80 -10.27 -17.69
C LYS A 844 -26.07 -11.02 -17.28
N ASP A 845 -25.94 -12.29 -16.89
CA ASP A 845 -27.07 -13.09 -16.43
C ASP A 845 -27.71 -12.48 -15.16
N PRO A 846 -29.05 -12.50 -15.02
CA PRO A 846 -29.70 -12.03 -13.80
C PRO A 846 -29.20 -12.75 -12.53
N ASN A 847 -28.82 -14.02 -12.64
CA ASN A 847 -28.34 -14.79 -11.49
C ASN A 847 -26.84 -14.54 -11.22
N PRO A 848 -26.45 -14.04 -10.03
CA PRO A 848 -25.05 -13.79 -9.69
C PRO A 848 -24.18 -15.05 -9.73
N ALA A 849 -24.72 -16.23 -9.42
CA ALA A 849 -23.97 -17.49 -9.45
C ALA A 849 -23.52 -17.87 -10.87
N VAL A 850 -24.33 -17.54 -11.89
CA VAL A 850 -23.95 -17.73 -13.29
C VAL A 850 -22.82 -16.76 -13.66
N ARG A 851 -22.98 -15.48 -13.34
CA ARG A 851 -21.97 -14.44 -13.64
C ARG A 851 -20.62 -14.76 -13.01
N GLU A 852 -20.60 -15.15 -11.73
CA GLU A 852 -19.39 -15.58 -11.03
C GLU A 852 -18.72 -16.77 -11.72
N ALA A 853 -19.50 -17.83 -12.04
CA ALA A 853 -18.98 -19.01 -12.72
C ALA A 853 -18.34 -18.68 -14.07
N ILE A 854 -18.95 -17.78 -14.86
CA ILE A 854 -18.38 -17.34 -16.15
C ILE A 854 -17.08 -16.58 -15.97
N VAL A 855 -17.00 -15.64 -15.02
CA VAL A 855 -15.77 -14.88 -14.75
C VAL A 855 -14.65 -15.83 -14.30
N VAL A 856 -14.94 -16.80 -13.44
CA VAL A 856 -13.97 -17.84 -13.03
C VAL A 856 -13.50 -18.69 -14.20
N ILE A 857 -14.40 -19.08 -15.10
CA ILE A 857 -14.05 -19.82 -16.33
C ILE A 857 -13.12 -19.00 -17.22
N PHE A 858 -13.41 -17.71 -17.42
CA PHE A 858 -12.52 -16.84 -18.21
C PHE A 858 -11.17 -16.65 -17.55
N ILE A 859 -11.10 -16.51 -16.23
CA ILE A 859 -9.83 -16.50 -15.49
C ILE A 859 -9.03 -17.76 -15.82
N GLN A 860 -9.63 -18.96 -15.72
CA GLN A 860 -8.95 -20.23 -16.00
C GLN A 860 -8.47 -20.34 -17.45
N LEU A 861 -9.34 -20.09 -18.43
CA LEU A 861 -9.03 -20.27 -19.85
C LEU A 861 -8.01 -19.23 -20.37
N LEU A 862 -7.98 -18.02 -19.79
CA LEU A 862 -6.98 -16.98 -20.11
C LEU A 862 -5.63 -17.23 -19.40
N LEU A 863 -5.66 -17.80 -18.20
CA LEU A 863 -4.45 -18.17 -17.47
C LEU A 863 -3.64 -19.21 -18.23
N GLU A 864 -4.33 -20.24 -18.72
CA GLU A 864 -3.74 -21.39 -19.41
C GLU A 864 -3.60 -21.18 -20.94
N ASP A 865 -3.87 -19.96 -21.42
CA ASP A 865 -3.72 -19.54 -22.83
C ASP A 865 -4.57 -20.32 -23.85
N PHE A 866 -5.66 -20.96 -23.42
CA PHE A 866 -6.64 -21.60 -24.32
C PHE A 866 -7.48 -20.58 -25.10
N ILE A 867 -7.74 -19.43 -24.49
CA ILE A 867 -8.38 -18.27 -25.13
C ILE A 867 -7.39 -17.12 -25.14
N LYS A 868 -7.41 -16.31 -26.20
CA LYS A 868 -6.58 -15.11 -26.32
C LYS A 868 -7.43 -13.85 -26.19
N MET A 869 -6.88 -12.84 -25.52
CA MET A 869 -7.46 -11.49 -25.51
C MET A 869 -7.39 -10.88 -26.91
N LYS A 870 -8.52 -10.84 -27.62
CA LYS A 870 -8.62 -10.29 -28.98
C LYS A 870 -9.93 -9.51 -29.16
N GLY A 871 -9.85 -8.42 -29.91
CA GLY A 871 -11.01 -7.60 -30.27
C GLY A 871 -11.81 -7.13 -29.04
N PRO A 872 -13.16 -7.11 -29.10
CA PRO A 872 -13.99 -6.52 -28.06
C PRO A 872 -14.04 -7.32 -26.75
N PHE A 873 -13.44 -8.52 -26.70
CA PHE A 873 -13.50 -9.38 -25.52
C PHE A 873 -12.93 -8.70 -24.25
N PHE A 874 -11.89 -7.88 -24.42
CA PHE A 874 -11.33 -7.10 -23.30
C PHE A 874 -12.35 -6.11 -22.72
N PHE A 875 -13.09 -5.41 -23.57
CA PHE A 875 -14.11 -4.45 -23.15
C PHE A 875 -15.26 -5.16 -22.45
N HIS A 876 -15.67 -6.33 -22.95
CA HIS A 876 -16.73 -7.11 -22.32
C HIS A 876 -16.38 -7.49 -20.87
N ILE A 877 -15.13 -7.92 -20.60
CA ILE A 877 -14.67 -8.24 -19.24
C ILE A 877 -14.73 -7.00 -18.34
N LEU A 878 -14.25 -5.85 -18.82
CA LEU A 878 -14.23 -4.62 -18.03
C LEU A 878 -15.64 -4.13 -17.63
N THR A 879 -16.69 -4.48 -18.38
CA THR A 879 -18.06 -4.18 -17.95
C THR A 879 -18.45 -4.83 -16.62
N MET A 880 -17.70 -5.84 -16.14
CA MET A 880 -17.93 -6.51 -14.86
C MET A 880 -17.41 -5.73 -13.65
N LEU A 881 -16.61 -4.68 -13.87
CA LEU A 881 -16.19 -3.75 -12.81
C LEU A 881 -17.40 -3.00 -12.20
N SER A 882 -18.50 -2.90 -12.93
CA SER A 882 -19.76 -2.29 -12.44
C SER A 882 -20.80 -3.32 -12.00
N ASP A 883 -20.40 -4.57 -11.69
CA ASP A 883 -21.36 -5.58 -11.20
C ASP A 883 -21.90 -5.20 -9.81
N SER A 884 -23.16 -5.55 -9.54
CA SER A 884 -23.79 -5.42 -8.23
C SER A 884 -23.10 -6.22 -7.12
N ASN A 885 -22.52 -7.39 -7.44
CA ASN A 885 -21.88 -8.28 -6.49
C ASN A 885 -20.40 -7.92 -6.33
N ASN A 886 -19.98 -7.66 -5.09
CA ASN A 886 -18.60 -7.29 -4.76
C ASN A 886 -17.58 -8.36 -5.18
N VAL A 887 -17.88 -9.64 -4.94
CA VAL A 887 -16.97 -10.76 -5.26
C VAL A 887 -16.63 -10.79 -6.75
N ILE A 888 -17.62 -10.50 -7.61
CA ILE A 888 -17.44 -10.50 -9.06
C ILE A 888 -16.56 -9.32 -9.51
N ARG A 889 -16.72 -8.15 -8.89
CA ARG A 889 -15.85 -6.99 -9.16
C ARG A 889 -14.41 -7.31 -8.79
N GLU A 890 -14.19 -7.87 -7.60
CA GLU A 890 -12.86 -8.27 -7.12
C GLU A 890 -12.21 -9.34 -8.01
N LEU A 891 -12.96 -10.36 -8.45
CA LEU A 891 -12.48 -11.35 -9.41
C LEU A 891 -12.06 -10.71 -10.75
N THR A 892 -12.80 -9.70 -11.19
CA THR A 892 -12.51 -8.96 -12.43
C THR A 892 -11.25 -8.12 -12.28
N ILE A 893 -11.10 -7.42 -11.16
CA ILE A 893 -9.90 -6.64 -10.82
C ILE A 893 -8.68 -7.58 -10.81
N PHE A 894 -8.76 -8.69 -10.08
CA PHE A 894 -7.71 -9.71 -10.04
C PHE A 894 -7.34 -10.25 -11.43
N LEU A 895 -8.34 -10.56 -12.28
CA LEU A 895 -8.07 -10.99 -13.65
C LEU A 895 -7.24 -9.94 -14.41
N VAL A 896 -7.61 -8.67 -14.31
CA VAL A 896 -6.94 -7.61 -15.06
C VAL A 896 -5.55 -7.31 -14.48
N GLU A 897 -5.45 -7.00 -13.20
CA GLU A 897 -4.22 -6.58 -12.52
C GLU A 897 -3.17 -7.71 -12.48
N GLU A 898 -3.54 -8.82 -11.86
CA GLU A 898 -2.59 -9.89 -11.55
C GLU A 898 -2.27 -10.75 -12.78
N ARG A 899 -3.13 -10.76 -13.81
CA ARG A 899 -2.96 -11.68 -14.96
C ARG A 899 -2.76 -10.95 -16.27
N LEU A 900 -3.71 -10.12 -16.68
CA LEU A 900 -3.64 -9.48 -18.00
C LEU A 900 -2.52 -8.45 -18.08
N LEU A 901 -2.38 -7.60 -17.05
CA LEU A 901 -1.35 -6.56 -17.01
C LEU A 901 0.04 -7.12 -16.69
N MET A 902 0.15 -8.21 -15.92
CA MET A 902 1.41 -8.95 -15.80
C MET A 902 1.90 -9.50 -17.14
N LYS A 903 1.00 -10.06 -17.97
CA LYS A 903 1.35 -10.58 -19.31
C LYS A 903 1.61 -9.46 -20.33
N ASN A 904 0.83 -8.38 -20.31
CA ASN A 904 0.98 -7.22 -21.21
C ASN A 904 0.69 -5.90 -20.47
N LYS A 905 1.74 -5.25 -19.97
CA LYS A 905 1.66 -3.97 -19.25
C LYS A 905 1.07 -2.82 -20.10
N THR A 906 1.14 -2.93 -21.43
CA THR A 906 0.62 -1.92 -22.37
C THR A 906 -0.80 -2.19 -22.86
N LEU A 907 -1.47 -3.24 -22.35
CA LEU A 907 -2.80 -3.62 -22.81
C LEU A 907 -3.81 -2.47 -22.70
N ILE A 908 -3.84 -1.79 -21.54
CA ILE A 908 -4.76 -0.68 -21.31
C ILE A 908 -4.43 0.51 -22.22
N SER A 909 -3.16 0.90 -22.35
CA SER A 909 -2.77 2.05 -23.21
C SER A 909 -3.06 1.81 -24.70
N GLN A 910 -2.97 0.55 -25.15
CA GLN A 910 -3.32 0.14 -26.52
C GLN A 910 -4.83 0.21 -26.77
N GLN A 911 -5.64 -0.22 -25.80
CA GLN A 911 -7.09 -0.43 -25.97
C GLN A 911 -7.96 0.75 -25.48
N PHE A 912 -7.38 1.74 -24.79
CA PHE A 912 -8.14 2.83 -24.15
C PHE A 912 -9.00 3.62 -25.15
N LEU A 913 -8.40 4.11 -26.24
CA LEU A 913 -9.12 4.92 -27.22
C LEU A 913 -10.30 4.15 -27.84
N GLU A 914 -10.08 2.90 -28.20
CA GLU A 914 -11.11 2.04 -28.80
C GLU A 914 -12.25 1.73 -27.81
N SER A 915 -11.96 1.65 -26.52
CA SER A 915 -12.98 1.44 -25.49
C SER A 915 -14.05 2.54 -25.44
N ILE A 916 -13.68 3.80 -25.72
CA ILE A 916 -14.62 4.94 -25.74
C ILE A 916 -15.66 4.75 -26.85
N TYR A 917 -15.20 4.34 -28.04
CA TYR A 917 -16.08 4.04 -29.15
C TYR A 917 -16.93 2.79 -28.88
N HIS A 918 -16.32 1.73 -28.37
CA HIS A 918 -16.99 0.47 -28.10
C HIS A 918 -18.15 0.62 -27.10
N TYR A 919 -17.91 1.24 -25.94
CA TYR A 919 -18.95 1.37 -24.92
C TYR A 919 -20.10 2.27 -25.36
N ASN A 920 -19.83 3.31 -26.16
CA ASN A 920 -20.88 4.16 -26.72
C ASN A 920 -21.55 3.56 -27.97
N ASN A 921 -21.17 2.34 -28.39
CA ASN A 921 -21.61 1.72 -29.64
C ASN A 921 -21.41 2.65 -30.87
N PHE A 922 -20.38 3.50 -30.80
CA PHE A 922 -20.06 4.45 -31.85
C PHE A 922 -19.13 3.81 -32.88
N ARG A 923 -19.44 3.98 -34.18
CA ARG A 923 -18.63 3.42 -35.27
C ARG A 923 -17.93 4.53 -36.06
N PRO A 924 -16.59 4.64 -35.98
CA PRO A 924 -15.84 5.56 -36.83
C PRO A 924 -15.99 5.18 -38.31
N ARG A 925 -16.14 6.17 -39.20
CA ARG A 925 -16.25 5.95 -40.67
C ARG A 925 -15.03 5.23 -41.27
N THR A 926 -13.88 5.24 -40.60
CA THR A 926 -12.60 4.66 -41.05
C THR A 926 -12.32 3.25 -40.50
N ALA A 927 -13.12 2.75 -39.54
CA ALA A 927 -12.87 1.46 -38.90
C ALA A 927 -13.56 0.32 -39.65
N PHE A 928 -12.82 -0.41 -40.48
CA PHE A 928 -13.25 -1.69 -41.04
C PHE A 928 -13.18 -2.76 -39.94
N CYS A 929 -14.25 -2.96 -39.16
CA CYS A 929 -14.24 -3.96 -38.10
C CYS A 929 -14.71 -5.34 -38.62
N GLY A 930 -13.77 -6.29 -38.66
CA GLY A 930 -13.93 -7.67 -39.14
C GLY A 930 -14.69 -8.63 -38.23
N HIS A 931 -15.64 -8.18 -37.41
CA HIS A 931 -16.60 -9.07 -36.73
C HIS A 931 -17.92 -8.34 -36.45
N ARG A 932 -19.04 -8.88 -36.96
CA ARG A 932 -20.38 -8.36 -36.65
C ARG A 932 -20.81 -8.92 -35.29
N MET A 933 -20.79 -8.10 -34.24
CA MET A 933 -21.51 -8.42 -33.00
C MET A 933 -23.01 -8.58 -33.29
N SER A 934 -23.62 -9.58 -32.69
CA SER A 934 -25.08 -9.77 -32.66
C SER A 934 -25.76 -8.61 -31.91
N ASP A 935 -27.05 -8.41 -32.16
CA ASP A 935 -27.77 -7.30 -31.52
C ASP A 935 -27.95 -7.49 -30.01
N GLN A 936 -27.99 -8.75 -29.56
CA GLN A 936 -28.01 -9.07 -28.13
C GLN A 936 -26.67 -8.78 -27.45
N GLU A 937 -25.54 -9.12 -28.09
CA GLU A 937 -24.21 -8.74 -27.59
C GLU A 937 -24.08 -7.22 -27.48
N LYS A 938 -24.48 -6.47 -28.52
CA LYS A 938 -24.45 -5.00 -28.47
C LYS A 938 -25.27 -4.50 -27.29
N LYS A 939 -26.52 -4.97 -27.13
CA LYS A 939 -27.42 -4.51 -26.07
C LYS A 939 -26.87 -4.72 -24.66
N LEU A 940 -26.20 -5.84 -24.40
CA LEU A 940 -25.80 -6.23 -23.04
C LEU A 940 -24.33 -5.94 -22.70
N LEU A 941 -23.45 -5.93 -23.70
CA LEU A 941 -21.99 -5.83 -23.51
C LEU A 941 -21.41 -4.48 -23.95
N THR A 942 -22.22 -3.62 -24.57
CA THR A 942 -21.91 -2.19 -24.69
C THR A 942 -22.69 -1.40 -23.62
N LEU A 943 -22.38 -0.11 -23.48
CA LEU A 943 -22.93 0.75 -22.45
C LEU A 943 -23.40 2.10 -23.06
N PRO A 944 -24.22 2.13 -24.12
CA PRO A 944 -24.55 3.36 -24.83
C PRO A 944 -25.49 4.23 -24.00
N GLY A 945 -25.53 5.51 -24.39
CA GLY A 945 -26.47 6.50 -23.87
C GLY A 945 -26.13 7.05 -22.49
N ARG A 946 -26.89 8.06 -22.06
CA ARG A 946 -26.61 8.79 -20.81
C ARG A 946 -26.84 7.96 -19.55
N ALA A 947 -27.78 7.02 -19.57
CA ALA A 947 -28.13 6.18 -18.43
C ALA A 947 -26.98 5.28 -17.94
N ASN A 948 -26.03 4.94 -18.83
CA ASN A 948 -24.88 4.10 -18.48
C ASN A 948 -23.59 4.89 -18.24
N GLN A 949 -23.65 6.23 -18.18
CA GLN A 949 -22.47 7.08 -18.02
C GLN A 949 -21.69 6.74 -16.74
N SER A 950 -22.38 6.55 -15.61
CA SER A 950 -21.73 6.19 -14.34
C SER A 950 -20.96 4.87 -14.42
N LYS A 951 -21.51 3.86 -15.13
CA LYS A 951 -20.83 2.57 -15.35
C LYS A 951 -19.57 2.74 -16.20
N ARG A 952 -19.64 3.56 -17.27
CA ARG A 952 -18.47 3.86 -18.11
C ARG A 952 -17.38 4.60 -17.33
N ASN A 953 -17.77 5.55 -16.47
CA ASN A 953 -16.84 6.29 -15.60
C ASN A 953 -16.03 5.36 -14.70
N VAL A 954 -16.67 4.37 -14.04
CA VAL A 954 -15.98 3.36 -13.21
C VAL A 954 -14.90 2.63 -14.02
N ILE A 955 -15.21 2.25 -15.26
CA ILE A 955 -14.27 1.56 -16.14
C ILE A 955 -13.10 2.48 -16.51
N TYR A 956 -13.38 3.73 -16.91
CA TYR A 956 -12.33 4.68 -17.29
C TYR A 956 -11.43 5.06 -16.12
N GLU A 957 -11.98 5.24 -14.91
CA GLU A 957 -11.19 5.49 -13.71
C GLU A 957 -10.24 4.33 -13.40
N PHE A 958 -10.75 3.10 -13.46
CA PHE A 958 -9.93 1.90 -13.31
C PHE A 958 -8.83 1.82 -14.38
N MET A 959 -9.14 2.11 -15.65
CA MET A 959 -8.13 2.12 -16.71
C MET A 959 -7.08 3.22 -16.49
N LEU A 960 -7.48 4.42 -16.05
CA LEU A 960 -6.57 5.54 -15.76
C LEU A 960 -5.64 5.27 -14.57
N GLU A 961 -6.11 4.52 -13.58
CA GLU A 961 -5.31 4.07 -12.43
C GLU A 961 -4.13 3.21 -12.83
N HIS A 962 -4.31 2.41 -13.89
CA HIS A 962 -3.33 1.45 -14.39
C HIS A 962 -2.47 1.96 -15.55
N LEU A 963 -2.55 3.24 -15.90
CA LEU A 963 -1.65 3.87 -16.86
C LEU A 963 -0.41 4.45 -16.16
N ASP A 964 0.75 4.16 -16.73
CA ASP A 964 2.00 4.84 -16.39
C ASP A 964 2.02 6.28 -16.93
N VAL A 965 3.00 7.08 -16.50
CA VAL A 965 3.14 8.49 -16.92
C VAL A 965 3.19 8.61 -18.44
N SER A 966 3.87 7.68 -19.11
CA SER A 966 3.95 7.62 -20.57
C SER A 966 2.58 7.36 -21.21
N GLY A 967 1.86 6.34 -20.76
CA GLY A 967 0.54 5.99 -21.28
C GLY A 967 -0.51 7.08 -21.05
N LYS A 968 -0.43 7.80 -19.93
CA LYS A 968 -1.29 8.98 -19.66
C LYS A 968 -1.04 10.11 -20.66
N ALA A 969 0.22 10.44 -20.93
CA ALA A 969 0.56 11.46 -21.91
C ALA A 969 0.13 11.05 -23.33
N GLU A 970 0.37 9.79 -23.71
CA GLU A 970 -0.04 9.24 -25.00
C GLU A 970 -1.57 9.27 -25.17
N LEU A 971 -2.32 8.97 -24.09
CA LEU A 971 -3.78 9.04 -24.10
C LEU A 971 -4.28 10.44 -24.41
N ILE A 972 -3.77 11.48 -23.73
CA ILE A 972 -4.18 12.87 -23.97
C ILE A 972 -3.94 13.27 -25.44
N VAL A 973 -2.77 12.91 -25.99
CA VAL A 973 -2.44 13.16 -27.40
C VAL A 973 -3.43 12.45 -28.34
N LYS A 974 -3.76 11.18 -28.06
CA LYS A 974 -4.72 10.40 -28.86
C LYS A 974 -6.14 10.98 -28.78
N LEU A 975 -6.62 11.35 -27.59
CA LEU A 975 -7.97 11.92 -27.42
C LEU A 975 -8.10 13.27 -28.13
N THR A 976 -7.07 14.12 -28.03
CA THR A 976 -7.02 15.41 -28.72
C THR A 976 -7.08 15.23 -30.24
N LYS A 977 -6.23 14.34 -30.77
CA LYS A 977 -6.09 14.14 -32.22
C LYS A 977 -7.27 13.39 -32.84
N TYR A 978 -7.72 12.29 -32.23
CA TYR A 978 -8.65 11.35 -32.87
C TYR A 978 -10.11 11.50 -32.45
N ILE A 979 -10.40 12.28 -31.40
CA ILE A 979 -11.79 12.57 -30.98
C ILE A 979 -12.07 14.07 -31.06
N LEU A 980 -11.36 14.89 -30.26
CA LEU A 980 -11.70 16.32 -30.16
C LEU A 980 -11.54 17.07 -31.49
N ARG A 981 -10.43 16.84 -32.20
CA ARG A 981 -10.19 17.46 -33.50
C ARG A 981 -11.14 16.94 -34.60
N GLU A 982 -11.41 15.65 -34.59
CA GLU A 982 -12.36 15.00 -35.49
C GLU A 982 -13.80 15.54 -35.34
N ILE A 983 -14.21 15.91 -34.12
CA ILE A 983 -15.46 16.64 -33.87
C ILE A 983 -15.41 18.06 -34.46
N CYS A 984 -14.26 18.71 -34.46
CA CYS A 984 -14.08 20.07 -35.02
C CYS A 984 -14.14 20.07 -36.56
N ASP A 985 -13.48 19.11 -37.23
CA ASP A 985 -13.21 19.07 -38.69
C ASP A 985 -14.39 18.50 -39.55
N GLU A 986 -15.61 18.50 -39.00
CA GLU A 986 -16.92 18.26 -39.67
C GLU A 986 -17.25 16.89 -40.29
N ASN A 987 -16.37 15.88 -40.29
CA ASN A 987 -16.64 14.68 -41.14
C ASN A 987 -16.61 13.28 -40.49
N SER A 988 -16.50 13.13 -39.17
CA SER A 988 -16.41 11.78 -38.56
C SER A 988 -17.22 11.55 -37.27
N ILE A 989 -17.33 12.53 -36.35
CA ILE A 989 -18.09 12.39 -35.10
C ILE A 989 -19.15 13.48 -34.98
N ASP A 990 -20.41 13.10 -35.18
CA ASP A 990 -21.55 14.00 -35.07
C ASP A 990 -22.06 14.05 -33.62
N VAL A 991 -21.81 15.17 -32.94
CA VAL A 991 -22.23 15.42 -31.55
C VAL A 991 -23.73 15.74 -31.40
N THR A 992 -24.47 15.85 -32.51
CA THR A 992 -25.94 15.98 -32.46
C THR A 992 -26.63 14.64 -32.21
N THR A 993 -25.97 13.51 -32.50
CA THR A 993 -26.46 12.18 -32.12
C THR A 993 -26.16 11.87 -30.66
N GLU A 994 -26.97 11.00 -30.03
CA GLU A 994 -26.75 10.63 -28.63
C GLU A 994 -25.39 9.93 -28.44
N GLU A 995 -24.99 9.08 -29.38
CA GLU A 995 -23.72 8.35 -29.33
C GLU A 995 -22.53 9.30 -29.42
N GLY A 996 -22.53 10.25 -30.36
CA GLY A 996 -21.45 11.23 -30.51
C GLY A 996 -21.39 12.21 -29.34
N ALA A 997 -22.55 12.62 -28.81
CA ALA A 997 -22.63 13.41 -27.58
C ALA A 997 -22.03 12.67 -26.37
N CYS A 998 -22.30 11.37 -26.21
CA CYS A 998 -21.74 10.58 -25.12
C CYS A 998 -20.23 10.36 -25.28
N VAL A 999 -19.73 10.14 -26.50
CA VAL A 999 -18.28 10.06 -26.77
C VAL A 999 -17.58 11.35 -26.33
N LEU A 1000 -18.11 12.52 -26.68
CA LEU A 1000 -17.54 13.80 -26.25
C LEU A 1000 -17.58 13.93 -24.71
N LYS A 1001 -18.70 13.57 -24.09
CA LYS A 1001 -18.87 13.67 -22.64
C LYS A 1001 -17.90 12.78 -21.88
N ASP A 1002 -17.66 11.57 -22.37
CA ASP A 1002 -16.71 10.62 -21.79
C ASP A 1002 -15.26 11.14 -21.93
N VAL A 1003 -14.90 11.71 -23.09
CA VAL A 1003 -13.58 12.35 -23.27
C VAL A 1003 -13.39 13.53 -22.32
N VAL A 1004 -14.41 14.37 -22.15
CA VAL A 1004 -14.37 15.48 -21.20
C VAL A 1004 -14.17 14.97 -19.78
N PHE A 1005 -14.89 13.92 -19.38
CA PHE A 1005 -14.71 13.28 -18.07
C PHE A 1005 -13.29 12.72 -17.88
N ILE A 1006 -12.76 12.01 -18.88
CA ILE A 1006 -11.43 11.39 -18.84
C ILE A 1006 -10.34 12.47 -18.70
N ILE A 1007 -10.32 13.49 -19.57
CA ILE A 1007 -9.30 14.56 -19.53
C ILE A 1007 -9.44 15.41 -18.27
N SER A 1008 -10.67 15.62 -17.78
CA SER A 1008 -10.92 16.35 -16.53
C SER A 1008 -10.46 15.58 -15.28
N ASN A 1009 -10.04 14.32 -15.38
CA ASN A 1009 -9.65 13.53 -14.21
C ASN A 1009 -8.34 14.04 -13.60
N ASN A 1010 -8.31 14.21 -12.26
CA ASN A 1010 -7.14 14.71 -11.53
C ASN A 1010 -5.87 13.87 -11.78
N ARG A 1011 -6.02 12.58 -12.09
CA ARG A 1011 -4.90 11.65 -12.38
C ARG A 1011 -4.16 11.96 -13.68
N LEU A 1012 -4.73 12.76 -14.56
CA LEU A 1012 -4.13 13.25 -15.82
C LEU A 1012 -3.59 14.68 -15.70
N GLN A 1013 -3.80 15.36 -14.55
CA GLN A 1013 -3.31 16.72 -14.34
C GLN A 1013 -1.79 16.74 -14.22
N VAL A 1014 -1.20 17.77 -14.79
CA VAL A 1014 0.26 17.91 -14.84
C VAL A 1014 0.84 18.10 -13.43
N SER A 1015 0.09 18.69 -12.51
CA SER A 1015 0.42 18.85 -11.09
C SER A 1015 0.54 17.49 -10.36
N SER A 1016 -0.41 16.59 -10.57
CA SER A 1016 -0.45 15.26 -9.92
C SER A 1016 0.68 14.34 -10.37
N LEU A 1017 1.18 14.49 -11.60
CA LEU A 1017 2.29 13.69 -12.14
C LEU A 1017 3.65 14.02 -11.50
N ASN A 1018 3.77 15.17 -10.82
CA ASN A 1018 5.02 15.60 -10.18
C ASN A 1018 5.21 15.04 -8.74
N GLU A 1019 4.14 14.65 -8.04
CA GLU A 1019 4.20 14.31 -6.60
C GLU A 1019 4.62 12.87 -6.32
N LYS A 1020 4.28 11.89 -7.17
CA LYS A 1020 4.54 10.45 -6.91
C LYS A 1020 6.02 10.02 -7.01
N ASN A 1021 6.91 10.84 -7.55
CA ASN A 1021 8.28 10.43 -7.89
C ASN A 1021 9.33 10.69 -6.79
N ARG A 1022 8.94 11.12 -5.58
CA ARG A 1022 9.90 11.51 -4.53
C ARG A 1022 10.04 10.54 -3.35
N ASP A 1023 9.06 9.69 -3.05
CA ASP A 1023 8.99 9.02 -1.73
C ASP A 1023 9.31 7.50 -1.70
N ASP A 1024 9.48 6.82 -2.82
CA ASP A 1024 9.53 5.33 -2.83
C ASP A 1024 10.94 4.69 -2.67
N THR A 1025 12.03 5.43 -2.43
CA THR A 1025 13.40 4.86 -2.51
C THR A 1025 14.32 5.00 -1.29
N THR A 1026 13.85 5.37 -0.11
CA THR A 1026 14.75 5.42 1.06
C THR A 1026 14.04 5.00 2.32
N GLU A 1027 14.31 3.77 2.77
CA GLU A 1027 14.37 3.31 4.18
C GLU A 1027 14.18 1.79 4.24
N LEU A 1028 15.15 1.02 3.76
CA LEU A 1028 15.39 -0.35 4.21
C LEU A 1028 16.89 -0.57 4.38
N ASP A 1029 17.30 -0.69 5.64
CA ASP A 1029 18.58 -1.18 6.18
C ASP A 1029 19.90 -0.49 5.76
N GLU A 1030 20.48 0.25 6.71
CA GLU A 1030 21.91 0.56 6.76
C GLU A 1030 22.71 -0.74 7.04
N SER A 1031 22.94 -1.57 6.01
CA SER A 1031 24.12 -2.44 5.90
C SER A 1031 24.01 -3.35 4.69
N ILE A 1032 24.41 -2.87 3.51
CA ILE A 1032 25.08 -3.57 2.40
C ILE A 1032 25.12 -2.56 1.21
N PRO A 1033 26.27 -2.29 0.58
CA PRO A 1033 26.33 -1.40 -0.57
C PRO A 1033 25.93 -2.14 -1.87
N ILE A 1034 24.91 -1.65 -2.58
CA ILE A 1034 24.56 -2.06 -3.96
C ILE A 1034 24.47 -0.80 -4.84
N PRO A 1035 24.86 -0.85 -6.13
CA PRO A 1035 25.18 0.35 -6.91
C PRO A 1035 23.95 1.15 -7.35
N SER A 1036 24.15 2.46 -7.44
CA SER A 1036 23.22 3.50 -7.90
C SER A 1036 22.64 3.24 -9.29
N ASN A 1037 21.31 3.07 -9.39
CA ASN A 1037 20.54 3.24 -10.63
C ASN A 1037 19.70 4.53 -10.54
N THR A 1038 20.30 5.66 -10.93
CA THR A 1038 19.66 7.01 -10.92
C THR A 1038 19.01 7.37 -12.27
N THR A 1039 18.76 6.41 -13.17
CA THR A 1039 18.39 6.69 -14.57
C THR A 1039 16.89 6.88 -14.85
N ASN A 1040 15.97 6.46 -13.98
CA ASN A 1040 14.53 6.48 -14.30
C ASN A 1040 13.83 7.85 -14.12
N ASN A 1041 14.33 8.74 -13.23
CA ASN A 1041 13.63 10.01 -12.92
C ASN A 1041 13.73 11.05 -14.05
N ASN A 1042 14.76 10.99 -14.89
CA ASN A 1042 14.95 11.96 -15.98
C ASN A 1042 13.95 11.75 -17.13
N ALA A 1043 13.57 10.50 -17.43
CA ALA A 1043 12.66 10.19 -18.54
C ALA A 1043 11.23 10.68 -18.28
N ALA A 1044 10.73 10.51 -17.04
CA ALA A 1044 9.38 10.96 -16.67
C ALA A 1044 9.23 12.49 -16.78
N ASN A 1045 10.25 13.25 -16.33
CA ASN A 1045 10.24 14.72 -16.41
C ASN A 1045 10.22 15.23 -17.86
N VAL A 1046 10.94 14.55 -18.77
CA VAL A 1046 10.92 14.88 -20.21
C VAL A 1046 9.53 14.63 -20.82
N ILE A 1047 8.87 13.53 -20.46
CA ILE A 1047 7.52 13.21 -20.91
C ILE A 1047 6.52 14.28 -20.40
N ILE A 1048 6.62 14.68 -19.13
CA ILE A 1048 5.76 15.71 -18.54
C ILE A 1048 5.97 17.06 -19.25
N ALA A 1049 7.21 17.46 -19.55
CA ALA A 1049 7.49 18.69 -20.29
C ALA A 1049 6.90 18.66 -21.72
N THR A 1050 7.00 17.50 -22.39
CA THR A 1050 6.42 17.29 -23.72
C THR A 1050 4.89 17.36 -23.68
N LEU A 1051 4.27 16.82 -22.64
CA LEU A 1051 2.83 16.90 -22.43
C LEU A 1051 2.37 18.34 -22.18
N LYS A 1052 3.09 19.11 -21.33
CA LYS A 1052 2.81 20.55 -21.12
C LYS A 1052 2.79 21.31 -22.43
N LYS A 1053 3.79 21.07 -23.29
CA LYS A 1053 3.87 21.67 -24.62
C LYS A 1053 2.70 21.25 -25.50
N HIS A 1054 2.34 19.97 -25.54
CA HIS A 1054 1.18 19.51 -26.30
C HIS A 1054 -0.13 20.16 -25.84
N ASN A 1055 -0.32 20.32 -24.53
CA ASN A 1055 -1.51 20.94 -23.97
C ASN A 1055 -1.67 22.41 -24.43
N LEU A 1056 -0.57 23.17 -24.43
CA LEU A 1056 -0.54 24.56 -24.91
C LEU A 1056 -0.72 24.65 -26.43
N ASP A 1057 0.03 23.85 -27.18
CA ASP A 1057 0.10 23.96 -28.64
C ASP A 1057 -1.09 23.31 -29.36
N ASN A 1058 -1.80 22.36 -28.74
CA ASN A 1058 -2.82 21.54 -29.41
C ASN A 1058 -4.13 21.43 -28.62
N LEU A 1059 -4.10 21.00 -27.36
CA LEU A 1059 -5.31 20.71 -26.58
C LEU A 1059 -6.14 21.97 -26.34
N LEU A 1060 -5.53 23.03 -25.80
CA LEU A 1060 -6.22 24.30 -25.52
C LEU A 1060 -6.80 24.94 -26.80
N PRO A 1061 -6.05 25.12 -27.90
CA PRO A 1061 -6.62 25.61 -29.17
C PRO A 1061 -7.79 24.75 -29.68
N THR A 1062 -7.69 23.42 -29.56
CA THR A 1062 -8.76 22.50 -29.97
C THR A 1062 -10.01 22.69 -29.11
N LEU A 1063 -9.89 22.86 -27.80
CA LEU A 1063 -11.01 23.12 -26.90
C LEU A 1063 -11.71 24.46 -27.18
N VAL A 1064 -10.94 25.52 -27.51
CA VAL A 1064 -11.52 26.82 -27.90
C VAL A 1064 -12.29 26.70 -29.21
N THR A 1065 -11.74 26.00 -30.20
CA THR A 1065 -12.41 25.72 -31.48
C THR A 1065 -13.69 24.91 -31.27
N LEU A 1066 -13.63 23.87 -30.44
CA LEU A 1066 -14.76 23.03 -30.09
C LEU A 1066 -15.87 23.83 -29.41
N LYS A 1067 -15.53 24.73 -28.48
CA LYS A 1067 -16.47 25.63 -27.82
C LYS A 1067 -17.21 26.53 -28.83
N LYS A 1068 -16.48 27.16 -29.77
CA LYS A 1068 -17.08 27.98 -30.84
C LYS A 1068 -18.04 27.18 -31.72
N LYS A 1069 -17.69 25.93 -32.02
CA LYS A 1069 -18.55 25.02 -32.78
C LYS A 1069 -19.82 24.64 -32.01
N LEU A 1070 -19.71 24.27 -30.73
CA LEU A 1070 -20.86 23.93 -29.88
C LEU A 1070 -21.81 25.12 -29.64
N LEU A 1071 -21.27 26.35 -29.60
CA LEU A 1071 -22.04 27.59 -29.57
C LEU A 1071 -22.93 27.74 -30.81
N THR A 1072 -22.41 27.37 -31.97
CA THR A 1072 -23.15 27.42 -33.25
C THR A 1072 -24.28 26.39 -33.31
N ILE A 1073 -24.10 25.24 -32.66
CA ILE A 1073 -25.05 24.11 -32.68
C ILE A 1073 -26.05 24.16 -31.50
N THR A 1074 -25.88 25.06 -30.52
CA THR A 1074 -26.76 25.24 -29.33
C THR A 1074 -26.96 23.97 -28.48
N LEU A 1075 -25.92 23.15 -28.33
CA LEU A 1075 -25.97 21.92 -27.52
C LEU A 1075 -25.67 22.18 -26.02
N PRO A 1076 -26.33 21.45 -25.08
CA PRO A 1076 -26.10 21.59 -23.63
C PRO A 1076 -24.72 21.09 -23.15
N LEU A 1077 -23.91 20.49 -24.03
CA LEU A 1077 -22.53 20.03 -23.74
C LEU A 1077 -21.51 21.16 -23.62
N LYS A 1078 -21.92 22.41 -23.92
CA LYS A 1078 -21.05 23.58 -23.81
C LYS A 1078 -20.49 23.75 -22.39
N ASN A 1079 -21.31 23.54 -21.36
CA ASN A 1079 -20.88 23.71 -19.97
C ASN A 1079 -19.79 22.69 -19.57
N ASP A 1080 -19.87 21.47 -20.09
CA ASP A 1080 -18.86 20.43 -19.84
C ASP A 1080 -17.51 20.83 -20.47
N VAL A 1081 -17.52 21.36 -21.70
CA VAL A 1081 -16.31 21.85 -22.39
C VAL A 1081 -15.77 23.14 -21.76
N ASP A 1082 -16.64 24.08 -21.35
CA ASP A 1082 -16.25 25.29 -20.62
C ASP A 1082 -15.54 24.94 -19.30
N GLY A 1083 -16.06 23.95 -18.56
CA GLY A 1083 -15.44 23.46 -17.34
C GLY A 1083 -14.06 22.83 -17.56
N LEU A 1084 -13.91 22.00 -18.60
CA LEU A 1084 -12.63 21.41 -18.96
C LEU A 1084 -11.61 22.46 -19.42
N LEU A 1085 -12.03 23.39 -20.27
CA LEU A 1085 -11.20 24.48 -20.77
C LEU A 1085 -10.68 25.34 -19.61
N PHE A 1086 -11.57 25.74 -18.69
CA PHE A 1086 -11.19 26.50 -17.50
C PHE A 1086 -10.20 25.72 -16.61
N LYS A 1087 -10.47 24.44 -16.37
CA LYS A 1087 -9.62 23.59 -15.54
C LYS A 1087 -8.20 23.50 -16.10
N ILE A 1088 -8.04 23.20 -17.39
CA ILE A 1088 -6.71 23.11 -18.02
C ILE A 1088 -6.05 24.49 -18.09
N TYR A 1089 -6.79 25.54 -18.47
CA TYR A 1089 -6.27 26.92 -18.53
C TYR A 1089 -5.70 27.36 -17.18
N SER A 1090 -6.36 26.99 -16.06
CA SER A 1090 -5.93 27.34 -14.71
C SER A 1090 -4.65 26.65 -14.23
N GLU A 1091 -4.15 25.64 -14.95
CA GLU A 1091 -2.88 24.95 -14.62
C GLU A 1091 -1.63 25.71 -15.10
N TYR A 1092 -1.80 26.78 -15.89
CA TYR A 1092 -0.71 27.53 -16.50
C TYR A 1092 -0.67 28.98 -16.03
N GLU A 1093 0.54 29.51 -15.84
CA GLU A 1093 0.74 30.93 -15.55
C GLU A 1093 0.46 31.79 -16.79
N LYS A 1094 0.07 33.06 -16.57
CA LYS A 1094 -0.29 33.98 -17.66
C LYS A 1094 0.82 34.12 -18.72
N GLU A 1095 2.08 34.10 -18.30
CA GLU A 1095 3.24 34.22 -19.18
C GLU A 1095 3.33 33.06 -20.19
N GLN A 1096 2.90 31.86 -19.81
CA GLN A 1096 2.94 30.66 -20.66
C GLN A 1096 1.78 30.63 -21.67
N LEU A 1097 0.73 31.42 -21.43
CA LEU A 1097 -0.49 31.46 -22.24
C LEU A 1097 -0.48 32.59 -23.30
N ILE A 1098 0.56 33.44 -23.34
CA ILE A 1098 0.63 34.61 -24.23
C ILE A 1098 0.36 34.24 -25.69
N SER A 1099 0.97 33.15 -26.19
CA SER A 1099 0.77 32.71 -27.59
C SER A 1099 -0.70 32.36 -27.88
N LEU A 1100 -1.38 31.70 -26.95
CA LEU A 1100 -2.79 31.33 -27.07
C LEU A 1100 -3.71 32.55 -26.96
N LEU A 1101 -3.42 33.45 -26.02
CA LEU A 1101 -4.20 34.68 -25.82
C LEU A 1101 -4.08 35.66 -26.99
N ASN A 1102 -2.94 35.67 -27.68
CA ASN A 1102 -2.78 36.43 -28.93
C ASN A 1102 -3.68 35.90 -30.06
N GLU A 1103 -3.85 34.58 -30.15
CA GLU A 1103 -4.73 33.94 -31.14
C GLU A 1103 -6.23 34.06 -30.75
N TYR A 1104 -6.53 34.04 -29.45
CA TYR A 1104 -7.89 34.12 -28.89
C TYR A 1104 -8.00 35.23 -27.84
N PRO A 1105 -8.06 36.52 -28.25
CA PRO A 1105 -8.00 37.67 -27.33
C PRO A 1105 -9.20 37.79 -26.38
N GLU A 1106 -10.33 37.16 -26.72
CA GLU A 1106 -11.54 37.15 -25.87
C GLU A 1106 -11.47 36.07 -24.77
N LEU A 1107 -10.56 35.11 -24.87
CA LEU A 1107 -10.49 33.94 -23.99
C LEU A 1107 -10.24 34.33 -22.52
N GLU A 1108 -9.36 35.31 -22.25
CA GLU A 1108 -9.06 35.76 -20.89
C GLU A 1108 -10.33 36.30 -20.19
N ARG A 1109 -11.09 37.16 -20.88
CA ARG A 1109 -12.36 37.69 -20.37
C ARG A 1109 -13.39 36.59 -20.15
N GLU A 1110 -13.45 35.60 -21.05
CA GLU A 1110 -14.36 34.47 -20.92
C GLU A 1110 -14.04 33.59 -19.70
N MET A 1111 -12.76 33.34 -19.42
CA MET A 1111 -12.32 32.56 -18.26
C MET A 1111 -12.60 33.31 -16.95
N ASP A 1112 -12.36 34.62 -16.90
CA ASP A 1112 -12.71 35.47 -15.77
C ASP A 1112 -14.23 35.48 -15.49
N LEU A 1113 -15.04 35.58 -16.56
CA LEU A 1113 -16.50 35.52 -16.46
C LEU A 1113 -16.98 34.13 -16.02
N TYR A 1114 -16.32 33.06 -16.43
CA TYR A 1114 -16.61 31.71 -15.96
C TYR A 1114 -16.28 31.54 -14.48
N GLN A 1115 -15.13 32.05 -14.03
CA GLN A 1115 -14.72 32.04 -12.62
C GLN A 1115 -15.70 32.83 -11.73
N ARG A 1116 -16.21 33.97 -12.20
CA ARG A 1116 -17.25 34.73 -11.48
C ARG A 1116 -18.55 33.94 -11.37
N ARG A 1117 -19.03 33.35 -12.48
CA ARG A 1117 -20.24 32.50 -12.48
C ARG A 1117 -20.14 31.30 -11.54
N LEU A 1118 -18.94 30.71 -11.37
CA LEU A 1118 -18.71 29.64 -10.39
C LEU A 1118 -18.80 30.14 -8.95
N LYS A 1119 -18.24 31.31 -8.65
CA LYS A 1119 -18.35 31.94 -7.32
C LYS A 1119 -19.79 32.32 -7.00
N ASP A 1120 -20.53 32.83 -7.97
CA ASP A 1120 -21.93 33.20 -7.80
C ASP A 1120 -22.81 31.95 -7.57
N LYS A 1121 -22.58 30.85 -8.30
CA LYS A 1121 -23.28 29.57 -8.05
C LYS A 1121 -23.06 29.02 -6.64
N ASN A 1122 -21.82 29.05 -6.14
CA ASN A 1122 -21.50 28.58 -4.79
C ASN A 1122 -22.12 29.46 -3.68
N ASN A 1123 -22.41 30.75 -3.97
CA ASN A 1123 -23.07 31.66 -3.03
C ASN A 1123 -24.60 31.51 -3.03
N PHE A 1124 -25.22 31.03 -4.10
CA PHE A 1124 -26.66 30.74 -4.13
C PHE A 1124 -27.01 29.36 -3.55
N GLU A 1125 -26.09 28.39 -3.59
CA GLU A 1125 -26.27 27.09 -2.93
C GLU A 1125 -25.99 27.14 -1.41
N SER A 1126 -25.35 28.19 -0.88
CA SER A 1126 -25.11 28.35 0.56
C SER A 1126 -26.26 29.01 1.34
N ASP A 1127 -27.20 29.68 0.65
CA ASP A 1127 -28.26 30.48 1.29
C ASP A 1127 -29.65 29.80 1.28
N ASP A 1128 -29.84 28.68 0.58
CA ASP A 1128 -31.12 27.94 0.52
C ASP A 1128 -31.17 26.69 1.44
N ASP A 1129 -30.10 26.39 2.19
CA ASP A 1129 -29.99 25.21 3.06
C ASP A 1129 -30.64 25.36 4.46
N GLU A 1130 -31.33 26.46 4.75
CA GLU A 1130 -32.02 26.66 6.05
C GLU A 1130 -33.56 26.59 6.02
N ILE A 1131 -34.26 26.44 4.88
CA ILE A 1131 -35.74 26.51 4.88
C ILE A 1131 -36.51 25.39 4.14
N ASN A 1132 -35.89 24.49 3.36
CA ASN A 1132 -36.63 23.41 2.66
C ASN A 1132 -36.18 21.98 3.01
N ASN A 1133 -36.35 21.59 4.29
CA ASN A 1133 -36.34 20.19 4.70
C ASN A 1133 -37.75 19.59 4.75
N SER A 1134 -38.38 19.47 3.58
CA SER A 1134 -39.39 18.43 3.33
C SER A 1134 -39.57 18.25 1.83
N SER A 1135 -39.33 17.02 1.36
CA SER A 1135 -39.43 16.55 -0.03
C SER A 1135 -38.24 16.85 -0.97
N LEU A 1136 -37.23 15.98 -0.92
CA LEU A 1136 -36.57 15.36 -2.08
C LEU A 1136 -35.58 14.29 -1.54
N ASN A 1137 -36.09 13.06 -1.44
CA ASN A 1137 -35.30 11.87 -1.14
C ASN A 1137 -34.42 11.53 -2.36
N VAL A 1138 -33.16 11.97 -2.36
CA VAL A 1138 -32.11 11.40 -3.22
C VAL A 1138 -31.08 10.76 -2.31
N ASN A 1139 -30.92 9.45 -2.49
CA ASN A 1139 -30.23 8.53 -1.59
C ASN A 1139 -28.77 8.92 -1.29
N HIS A 1140 -28.49 9.12 0.00
CA HIS A 1140 -27.15 9.24 0.61
C HIS A 1140 -26.26 7.97 0.51
N LYS A 1141 -26.43 7.12 -0.51
CA LYS A 1141 -25.62 5.89 -0.69
C LYS A 1141 -24.35 6.07 -1.51
N ASP A 1142 -24.20 7.17 -2.26
CA ASP A 1142 -23.06 7.33 -3.18
C ASP A 1142 -21.75 7.78 -2.50
N SER A 1143 -21.83 8.45 -1.33
CA SER A 1143 -20.63 8.86 -0.58
C SER A 1143 -19.91 7.69 0.13
N LEU A 1144 -20.60 6.56 0.38
CA LEU A 1144 -20.00 5.37 0.98
C LEU A 1144 -19.26 4.54 -0.07
N MET A 1145 -19.77 4.46 -1.31
CA MET A 1145 -19.14 3.74 -2.41
C MET A 1145 -17.82 4.39 -2.86
N GLU A 1146 -17.75 5.72 -2.85
CA GLU A 1146 -16.54 6.45 -3.29
C GLU A 1146 -15.37 6.39 -2.29
N LYS A 1147 -15.65 6.09 -1.01
CA LYS A 1147 -14.62 5.84 0.02
C LYS A 1147 -14.22 4.37 0.11
N MET A 1148 -15.14 3.44 -0.16
CA MET A 1148 -14.82 2.00 -0.21
C MET A 1148 -13.92 1.63 -1.41
N CYS A 1149 -14.02 2.34 -2.54
CA CYS A 1149 -13.15 2.10 -3.70
C CYS A 1149 -11.74 2.71 -3.59
N LYS A 1150 -11.46 3.61 -2.63
CA LYS A 1150 -10.18 4.36 -2.60
C LYS A 1150 -9.01 3.66 -1.89
N ARG A 1151 -9.17 2.45 -1.36
CA ARG A 1151 -8.04 1.65 -0.80
C ARG A 1151 -8.37 0.17 -0.50
N ALA A 1152 -9.21 -0.47 -1.32
CA ALA A 1152 -9.40 -1.90 -1.22
C ALA A 1152 -8.26 -2.61 -1.97
N THR A 1153 -7.30 -3.15 -1.23
CA THR A 1153 -6.27 -4.05 -1.74
C THR A 1153 -6.93 -5.27 -2.36
N SER A 1154 -6.48 -5.68 -3.55
CA SER A 1154 -6.91 -6.86 -4.32
C SER A 1154 -7.05 -8.10 -3.41
N LEU A 1155 -8.29 -8.47 -3.06
CA LEU A 1155 -8.60 -9.51 -2.05
C LEU A 1155 -8.62 -10.95 -2.61
N VAL A 1156 -8.17 -11.19 -3.85
CA VAL A 1156 -8.41 -12.48 -4.54
C VAL A 1156 -7.13 -13.15 -5.02
N VAL A 1157 -6.12 -13.17 -4.17
CA VAL A 1157 -5.00 -14.09 -4.36
C VAL A 1157 -5.33 -15.34 -3.54
N HIS A 1158 -6.08 -16.29 -4.11
CA HIS A 1158 -6.28 -17.69 -3.63
C HIS A 1158 -7.67 -18.18 -3.25
N ASP A 1159 -8.73 -17.59 -3.81
CA ASP A 1159 -10.00 -18.32 -4.03
C ASP A 1159 -9.88 -19.42 -5.10
N ARG A 1160 -8.65 -19.80 -5.44
CA ARG A 1160 -8.37 -21.06 -6.10
C ARG A 1160 -8.79 -22.18 -5.14
N ILE A 1161 -9.96 -22.68 -5.50
CA ILE A 1161 -10.48 -24.02 -5.34
C ILE A 1161 -11.51 -24.26 -4.21
N SER A 1162 -12.31 -23.25 -3.88
CA SER A 1162 -13.54 -23.42 -3.10
C SER A 1162 -14.72 -22.94 -3.93
N SER A 1163 -15.56 -23.88 -4.39
CA SER A 1163 -16.83 -23.53 -5.02
C SER A 1163 -17.68 -22.77 -3.99
N SER A 1164 -18.23 -21.61 -4.35
CA SER A 1164 -19.32 -20.83 -3.70
C SER A 1164 -19.50 -20.86 -2.17
N ALA A 1165 -19.34 -19.68 -1.55
CA ALA A 1165 -19.99 -19.30 -0.30
C ALA A 1165 -21.02 -18.19 -0.59
N LEU A 1166 -22.30 -18.45 -0.31
CA LEU A 1166 -23.37 -17.45 -0.37
C LEU A 1166 -23.39 -16.66 0.96
N PRO A 1167 -23.54 -15.33 0.96
CA PRO A 1167 -23.95 -14.60 2.16
C PRO A 1167 -25.46 -14.78 2.42
N LEU A 1168 -25.82 -15.12 3.66
CA LEU A 1168 -27.19 -15.15 4.17
C LEU A 1168 -27.77 -13.72 4.20
N ASN A 1169 -28.75 -13.43 3.35
CA ASN A 1169 -29.67 -12.31 3.57
C ASN A 1169 -30.68 -12.70 4.65
N LYS A 1170 -30.60 -12.08 5.83
CA LYS A 1170 -31.72 -12.04 6.79
C LYS A 1170 -32.79 -11.10 6.22
N SER A 1171 -33.85 -11.65 5.66
CA SER A 1171 -35.09 -10.92 5.39
C SER A 1171 -35.72 -10.51 6.72
N SER A 1172 -35.71 -9.21 7.02
CA SER A 1172 -36.55 -8.61 8.05
C SER A 1172 -37.91 -8.30 7.44
N GLU A 1173 -38.89 -9.16 7.71
CA GLU A 1173 -40.31 -8.81 7.67
C GLU A 1173 -40.73 -8.37 9.08
N SER A 1174 -41.22 -7.15 9.24
CA SER A 1174 -42.27 -6.73 10.20
C SER A 1174 -42.52 -5.23 9.95
N VAL A 1175 -43.69 -4.85 9.43
CA VAL A 1175 -44.98 -4.66 10.13
C VAL A 1175 -44.94 -3.44 11.05
N ASP A 1176 -45.64 -2.39 10.59
CA ASP A 1176 -46.04 -1.22 11.35
C ASP A 1176 -46.78 -1.62 12.64
N SER A 1177 -46.39 -1.05 13.78
CA SER A 1177 -47.35 -0.46 14.73
C SER A 1177 -46.64 0.26 15.88
N SER A 1178 -47.19 1.42 16.18
CA SER A 1178 -46.90 2.38 17.25
C SER A 1178 -47.22 1.91 18.67
N ASN A 1179 -46.56 2.57 19.63
CA ASN A 1179 -46.96 2.92 21.01
C ASN A 1179 -46.54 2.06 22.22
N CYS A 1180 -46.08 2.83 23.22
CA CYS A 1180 -46.13 2.65 24.69
C CYS A 1180 -44.97 1.99 25.46
N SER A 1181 -44.08 2.87 25.95
CA SER A 1181 -43.77 3.18 27.37
C SER A 1181 -43.49 2.08 28.41
N GLN A 1182 -42.31 2.22 29.03
CA GLN A 1182 -41.96 2.12 30.46
C GLN A 1182 -42.28 0.82 31.24
N SER A 1183 -41.23 0.13 31.74
CA SER A 1183 -40.93 0.03 33.19
C SER A 1183 -39.83 -1.01 33.50
N THR A 1184 -38.98 -0.64 34.45
CA THR A 1184 -37.94 -1.39 35.17
C THR A 1184 -38.45 -2.57 36.01
N SER A 1185 -37.70 -3.68 36.11
CA SER A 1185 -37.16 -4.28 37.36
C SER A 1185 -36.90 -5.81 37.32
N SER A 1186 -35.64 -6.15 37.66
CA SER A 1186 -35.06 -7.30 38.38
C SER A 1186 -35.80 -8.61 38.76
N TYR A 1187 -34.95 -9.65 38.84
CA TYR A 1187 -34.91 -10.84 39.73
C TYR A 1187 -35.54 -12.18 39.28
N ASP A 1188 -34.63 -13.17 39.17
CA ASP A 1188 -34.67 -14.60 39.53
C ASP A 1188 -36.04 -15.28 39.71
N ALA A 1189 -36.24 -16.42 39.02
CA ALA A 1189 -36.05 -17.76 39.60
C ALA A 1189 -36.82 -18.86 38.83
N LEU A 1190 -36.17 -20.03 38.75
CA LEU A 1190 -36.72 -21.41 38.68
C LEU A 1190 -37.11 -22.02 37.30
N ILE A 1191 -36.33 -23.06 36.97
CA ILE A 1191 -36.75 -24.44 36.63
C ILE A 1191 -37.72 -24.57 35.45
N GLU A 1192 -37.26 -25.10 34.31
CA GLU A 1192 -37.39 -26.52 33.96
C GLU A 1192 -36.89 -26.74 32.53
N SER A 1193 -36.05 -27.76 32.36
CA SER A 1193 -35.59 -28.27 31.07
C SER A 1193 -36.72 -29.01 30.34
N PRO A 1194 -36.98 -28.72 29.05
CA PRO A 1194 -37.51 -29.71 28.15
C PRO A 1194 -36.43 -30.14 27.16
N VAL A 1195 -36.16 -31.44 27.21
CA VAL A 1195 -35.58 -32.24 26.14
C VAL A 1195 -36.34 -31.96 24.83
N HIS A 1196 -35.64 -31.48 23.80
CA HIS A 1196 -36.10 -31.53 22.41
C HIS A 1196 -34.89 -31.88 21.52
N SER A 1197 -34.82 -33.14 21.05
CA SER A 1197 -35.46 -33.63 19.81
C SER A 1197 -34.77 -33.06 18.57
N GLU A 1198 -33.97 -33.94 17.98
CA GLU A 1198 -33.58 -34.05 16.57
C GLU A 1198 -34.19 -33.01 15.63
N ARG A 1199 -33.31 -32.19 15.04
CA ARG A 1199 -33.60 -31.48 13.78
C ARG A 1199 -32.38 -31.47 12.87
N SER A 1200 -31.99 -32.68 12.46
CA SER A 1200 -31.07 -32.92 11.33
C SER A 1200 -31.84 -32.93 10.01
N LEU A 1201 -32.36 -31.79 9.57
CA LEU A 1201 -32.86 -31.62 8.20
C LEU A 1201 -32.60 -30.16 7.77
N ARG A 1202 -31.35 -29.85 7.42
CA ARG A 1202 -31.02 -28.69 6.58
C ARG A 1202 -30.76 -29.16 5.16
N ILE A 1203 -31.63 -28.70 4.27
CA ILE A 1203 -31.66 -28.93 2.83
C ILE A 1203 -30.30 -28.57 2.23
N GLN A 1204 -29.60 -29.58 1.69
CA GLN A 1204 -28.36 -29.41 0.93
C GLN A 1204 -28.73 -29.11 -0.53
N THR A 1205 -28.42 -27.92 -1.02
CA THR A 1205 -28.23 -27.69 -2.45
C THR A 1205 -26.94 -28.37 -2.90
N PRO A 1206 -26.92 -29.18 -3.97
CA PRO A 1206 -25.69 -29.80 -4.43
C PRO A 1206 -24.73 -28.76 -5.02
N PRO A 1207 -23.41 -28.89 -4.78
CA PRO A 1207 -22.41 -28.04 -5.41
C PRO A 1207 -22.33 -28.31 -6.93
N PRO A 1208 -22.01 -27.30 -7.76
CA PRO A 1208 -21.78 -27.51 -9.18
C PRO A 1208 -20.54 -28.42 -9.36
N GLY A 1209 -20.65 -29.45 -10.20
CA GLY A 1209 -19.61 -30.48 -10.38
C GLY A 1209 -18.21 -29.91 -10.70
N PRO A 1210 -17.11 -30.61 -10.32
CA PRO A 1210 -15.76 -30.17 -10.64
C PRO A 1210 -15.52 -30.14 -12.15
N SER A 1211 -14.65 -29.23 -12.62
CA SER A 1211 -14.16 -29.23 -14.01
C SER A 1211 -13.33 -30.50 -14.27
N PHE A 1212 -13.65 -31.20 -15.35
CA PHE A 1212 -13.06 -32.50 -15.68
C PHE A 1212 -11.62 -32.41 -16.20
N ALA A 1213 -11.13 -31.20 -16.50
CA ALA A 1213 -9.75 -30.97 -16.93
C ALA A 1213 -8.70 -31.29 -15.85
N THR A 1214 -9.09 -31.38 -14.57
CA THR A 1214 -8.20 -31.80 -13.47
C THR A 1214 -8.39 -33.24 -13.00
N SER A 1215 -9.33 -33.98 -13.61
CA SER A 1215 -9.70 -35.35 -13.22
C SER A 1215 -9.59 -36.33 -14.39
N THR A 1216 -8.47 -36.29 -15.12
CA THR A 1216 -7.97 -37.53 -15.73
C THR A 1216 -7.60 -38.51 -14.62
N PRO A 1217 -7.88 -39.82 -14.76
CA PRO A 1217 -7.40 -40.83 -13.82
C PRO A 1217 -5.89 -40.65 -13.63
N ILE A 1218 -5.42 -40.60 -12.38
CA ILE A 1218 -3.98 -40.62 -12.09
C ILE A 1218 -3.49 -42.01 -12.52
N LEU A 1219 -2.99 -42.09 -13.75
CA LEU A 1219 -2.07 -43.16 -14.16
C LEU A 1219 -0.80 -42.90 -13.36
N THR A 1220 -0.75 -43.49 -12.16
CA THR A 1220 0.39 -43.49 -11.24
C THR A 1220 1.69 -43.70 -12.01
N ARG A 1221 2.48 -42.63 -12.18
CA ARG A 1221 3.90 -42.75 -12.51
C ARG A 1221 4.57 -43.37 -11.29
N HIS A 1222 5.11 -44.57 -11.48
CA HIS A 1222 5.90 -45.27 -10.47
C HIS A 1222 7.03 -44.37 -9.97
N LEU A 1223 7.09 -44.17 -8.65
CA LEU A 1223 8.27 -43.72 -7.93
C LEU A 1223 9.13 -44.96 -7.66
N ASP A 1224 10.15 -45.19 -8.49
CA ASP A 1224 11.24 -46.11 -8.16
C ASP A 1224 12.33 -45.35 -7.38
N PRO A 1225 12.76 -45.81 -6.19
CA PRO A 1225 13.68 -45.08 -5.35
C PRO A 1225 15.11 -45.60 -5.51
N TYR A 1226 15.75 -45.50 -6.68
CA TYR A 1226 17.20 -45.65 -6.80
C TYR A 1226 17.70 -44.93 -8.04
N PHE A 1227 18.40 -43.79 -7.86
CA PHE A 1227 19.63 -43.40 -8.57
C PHE A 1227 20.03 -42.00 -8.11
N ASN A 1228 20.98 -41.95 -7.17
CA ASN A 1228 21.80 -40.76 -6.93
C ASN A 1228 22.89 -40.71 -8.01
N THR A 1229 23.08 -39.56 -8.69
CA THR A 1229 24.38 -38.89 -8.88
C THR A 1229 24.27 -37.64 -9.81
N SER A 1230 24.53 -36.48 -9.20
CA SER A 1230 25.24 -35.25 -9.69
C SER A 1230 24.82 -34.46 -10.96
N PRO A 1231 25.10 -33.13 -10.99
CA PRO A 1231 24.41 -32.15 -11.84
C PRO A 1231 25.12 -31.87 -13.18
N ALA A 1232 24.36 -31.86 -14.28
CA ALA A 1232 24.87 -31.55 -15.61
C ALA A 1232 24.62 -30.09 -16.02
N ARG A 1233 25.71 -29.49 -16.49
CA ARG A 1233 25.92 -28.16 -17.07
C ARG A 1233 24.92 -27.76 -18.16
N LYS A 1234 24.57 -26.47 -18.15
CA LYS A 1234 24.05 -25.69 -19.29
C LYS A 1234 24.97 -25.87 -20.51
N VAL A 1235 24.42 -26.29 -21.65
CA VAL A 1235 25.06 -26.19 -22.97
C VAL A 1235 24.16 -25.39 -23.90
N CYS A 1236 24.67 -24.23 -24.27
CA CYS A 1236 24.14 -23.30 -25.26
C CYS A 1236 24.65 -23.76 -26.64
N ALA A 1237 23.76 -24.11 -27.56
CA ALA A 1237 24.14 -24.54 -28.91
C ALA A 1237 24.39 -23.32 -29.82
N LYS A 1238 25.67 -23.09 -30.16
CA LYS A 1238 26.12 -22.21 -31.25
C LYS A 1238 26.15 -23.01 -32.57
N ARG A 1239 25.74 -22.34 -33.66
CA ARG A 1239 25.84 -22.78 -35.07
C ARG A 1239 27.31 -22.98 -35.51
N PRO A 1240 27.58 -23.85 -36.50
CA PRO A 1240 28.85 -23.84 -37.25
C PRO A 1240 28.74 -22.98 -38.54
N PRO A 1241 29.88 -22.48 -39.09
CA PRO A 1241 29.91 -21.77 -40.36
C PRO A 1241 30.50 -22.58 -41.54
N ASN A 1242 30.09 -22.17 -42.75
CA ASN A 1242 30.73 -22.25 -44.08
C ASN A 1242 31.10 -23.60 -44.72
N GLU A 1243 30.60 -23.82 -45.95
CA GLU A 1243 31.40 -23.74 -47.19
C GLU A 1243 30.50 -23.77 -48.44
N GLY A 1244 31.04 -23.29 -49.57
CA GLY A 1244 30.34 -22.82 -50.77
C GLY A 1244 29.67 -23.92 -51.61
N THR A 1245 28.72 -23.65 -52.49
CA THR A 1245 28.96 -22.99 -53.78
C THR A 1245 27.61 -22.84 -54.53
N SER A 1246 27.41 -21.67 -55.15
CA SER A 1246 26.40 -21.40 -56.20
C SER A 1246 26.91 -21.84 -57.59
N PRO A 1247 26.23 -21.65 -58.75
CA PRO A 1247 24.88 -21.07 -59.02
C PRO A 1247 24.05 -21.84 -60.10
N GLN A 1248 22.75 -21.53 -60.27
CA GLN A 1248 22.17 -21.09 -61.56
C GLN A 1248 20.62 -20.89 -61.54
N ARG A 1249 20.25 -19.63 -61.78
CA ARG A 1249 19.21 -19.08 -62.69
C ARG A 1249 17.71 -19.43 -62.57
N LYS A 1250 16.96 -18.34 -62.29
CA LYS A 1250 15.79 -17.74 -63.03
C LYS A 1250 14.48 -18.54 -63.04
N HIS A 1251 13.25 -18.00 -62.96
CA HIS A 1251 12.58 -16.69 -62.87
C HIS A 1251 11.18 -17.03 -62.29
N PHE A 1252 10.49 -16.24 -61.47
CA PHE A 1252 9.61 -15.13 -61.88
C PHE A 1252 9.09 -14.35 -60.64
N ARG A 1253 8.85 -13.05 -60.86
CA ARG A 1253 8.38 -11.98 -59.95
C ARG A 1253 7.00 -12.28 -59.35
N ASN A 1254 6.72 -12.00 -58.08
CA ASN A 1254 6.61 -10.72 -57.34
C ASN A 1254 5.33 -9.89 -57.63
N MET A 1255 4.80 -9.39 -56.50
CA MET A 1255 3.71 -8.42 -56.28
C MET A 1255 2.29 -9.00 -56.35
N SER A 1256 1.46 -8.83 -55.31
CA SER A 1256 1.56 -8.04 -54.08
C SER A 1256 0.43 -8.43 -53.15
#